data_AF-A0A0D2UEF6-F1
#
_entry.id   AF-A0A0D2UEF6-F1
#
_cell.length_a   1.000
_cell.length_b   1.000
_cell.length_c   1.000
_cell.angle_alpha   90.00
_cell.angle_beta   90.00
_cell.angle_gamma   90.00
#
_symmetry.space_group_name_H-M   'P 1'
#
loop_
_entity.id
_entity.type
_entity.pdbx_description
1 polymer ?
#
loop_
_entity_poly.entity_id
_entity_poly.type
_entity_poly.pdbx_seq_one_letter_code
_entity_poly.pdbx_strand_id
1 'polypeptide(L)'
;MVKKAPSAAPAPTPTPMRTTRATKPKTGGSISSTDAVEDDRVVAAMEVDPPKPKRAAARAAATAAAATAATSAVQVASTTIAAPRGRTSKAAAPVPASSISEPLSKRQTAQKKATAPTNQGSQTVSYHLRARKPTQQASGWENTSTAKKNKKKARQTDADDADDGDYEDCEDDAAGEDDDNQDSKKLSREEAVGEALLQNTTLTTLDLGDCVIDFKNARMQPIAAALVQNKTLTTLRTQNYIDAVMSNALTQNTTLTELSGYLDANGARSMAKALTQNATLTTLHVGWGKFGPAETNAIAAILKQNTSLTTLELDGPQIGDFGAQAIGKVLKQNTTLTALRLLGNDIGSAGAQAIGEALKTNSALTTLVLDKNEIGEAGGLAIADALVCNKTLTTLSMYWCSIGDAGVEAIVHALEKNTTLTSLNLKNNITLGSGAQAAIPRMLQVNTTLTELDLGDNRLNSVGFQAIAEALARNTSLTTLSLAYNAMELAGAQAIAAALKSNTTLTTLNWFGDAGAQAIADALRQNKTLTSLHLEHCRIGTAGLQAISGALVQNNTLTTLNLSMNPIDDVGANSIAEMLKSNTSLTTLDQLRFKMHEIAEALKQNTTLTTLDLSRNNIGAVGAQVIAEALKQNRTLTTLCLNQAEIGATGVKAIAEALKMNAALTTLELDGNSIGDAETQAIAPALVQNTTLTSLKLGSDVLGKAGAHAIATVLKQNATLTTLELSASFVACAVQTIAAALKHNTTLTTFKLRDWNNYDPEFEREMSEPLTTERLLSQVRNPHDFGLENALSRVSEFFLRENIVDSAGVQVIQEVLSLIKPSKLEIRFGLDDFGAQVLATSLKQNSWMTELNLRSNKIGPIGAQAIAEALMQNAKLTILNLSSTQLGDAGAEAISKALRVNTTLTTLNLCECWIGSTGAMALVEGLKQNVGLTSFYLSRNSIGDSGANAMAAAISQNTTLTTLDLGKNHIGDAGAERLAEALLRNTTLKVLSLWYNEMSEAGQRVMAAARSQNSALDSLNLSENQPPN
;
A
#
# COMPACT_ATOMS: atom_id res chain seq x y z
N MET A 1 -53.74 45.78 -16.03
CA MET A 1 -54.21 47.15 -15.68
C MET A 1 -53.48 47.60 -14.41
N VAL A 2 -53.15 48.90 -14.29
CA VAL A 2 -53.10 49.67 -13.02
C VAL A 2 -52.15 49.21 -11.88
N LYS A 3 -50.97 49.87 -11.79
CA LYS A 3 -50.24 50.35 -10.56
C LYS A 3 -49.71 49.26 -9.58
N LYS A 4 -48.66 49.44 -8.76
CA LYS A 4 -47.69 50.53 -8.40
C LYS A 4 -46.54 49.82 -7.61
N ALA A 5 -45.32 50.31 -7.40
CA ALA A 5 -44.35 51.14 -8.13
C ALA A 5 -42.96 51.00 -7.41
N PRO A 6 -41.79 51.23 -8.07
CA PRO A 6 -40.49 50.77 -7.56
C PRO A 6 -39.53 51.88 -7.05
N SER A 7 -38.42 51.45 -6.44
CA SER A 7 -37.14 52.18 -6.33
C SER A 7 -36.02 51.11 -6.32
N ALA A 8 -35.10 50.95 -7.28
CA ALA A 8 -34.31 51.85 -8.12
C ALA A 8 -32.99 52.31 -7.45
N ALA A 9 -31.87 51.79 -7.95
CA ALA A 9 -30.54 52.39 -7.81
C ALA A 9 -30.39 53.56 -8.80
N PRO A 10 -29.42 54.48 -8.62
CA PRO A 10 -28.11 54.26 -9.25
C PRO A 10 -26.91 54.89 -8.49
N ALA A 11 -25.70 54.69 -9.04
CA ALA A 11 -24.51 55.54 -8.81
C ALA A 11 -24.32 56.49 -10.03
N PRO A 12 -23.32 57.39 -10.09
CA PRO A 12 -22.38 57.91 -9.07
C PRO A 12 -22.41 59.47 -8.97
N THR A 13 -21.55 60.11 -8.17
CA THR A 13 -21.12 61.53 -8.40
C THR A 13 -19.85 61.92 -7.58
N PRO A 14 -19.05 62.95 -7.97
CA PRO A 14 -17.75 63.28 -7.33
C PRO A 14 -17.55 64.78 -6.96
N THR A 15 -16.29 65.21 -6.74
CA THR A 15 -15.73 66.60 -6.75
C THR A 15 -15.59 67.35 -5.38
N PRO A 16 -14.89 68.52 -5.26
CA PRO A 16 -13.40 68.60 -5.23
C PRO A 16 -12.78 69.67 -4.28
N MET A 17 -11.43 69.75 -4.17
CA MET A 17 -10.53 70.96 -4.12
C MET A 17 -9.17 70.66 -3.42
N ARG A 18 -8.01 71.33 -3.65
CA ARG A 18 -7.43 72.06 -4.82
C ARG A 18 -5.92 72.46 -4.60
N THR A 19 -4.97 71.97 -5.42
CA THR A 19 -3.57 72.52 -5.70
C THR A 19 -2.53 72.62 -4.55
N THR A 20 -1.18 72.67 -4.70
CA THR A 20 -0.16 72.78 -5.80
C THR A 20 1.16 72.06 -5.38
N ARG A 21 1.88 71.27 -6.20
CA ARG A 21 2.99 71.59 -7.16
C ARG A 21 4.30 72.14 -6.52
N ALA A 22 5.55 71.66 -6.75
CA ALA A 22 6.14 70.44 -7.36
C ALA A 22 7.70 70.39 -7.13
N THR A 23 8.39 69.40 -7.75
CA THR A 23 9.86 69.22 -8.08
C THR A 23 10.68 68.10 -7.37
N LYS A 24 11.65 67.56 -8.14
CA LYS A 24 12.76 66.60 -7.86
C LYS A 24 14.11 67.41 -8.04
N PRO A 25 15.37 66.92 -7.79
CA PRO A 25 15.87 65.53 -7.89
C PRO A 25 17.09 65.07 -7.02
N LYS A 26 17.58 63.85 -7.30
CA LYS A 26 19.01 63.38 -7.37
C LYS A 26 19.92 63.18 -6.13
N THR A 27 20.29 61.91 -5.91
CA THR A 27 21.65 61.30 -5.78
C THR A 27 22.73 61.87 -4.86
N GLY A 28 23.37 60.95 -4.10
CA GLY A 28 24.82 60.95 -3.82
C GLY A 28 25.22 61.02 -2.34
N GLY A 29 26.26 60.27 -1.94
CA GLY A 29 26.86 60.34 -0.60
C GLY A 29 27.30 58.98 -0.03
N SER A 30 28.51 58.54 -0.36
CA SER A 30 29.14 57.33 0.17
C SER A 30 30.65 57.56 0.43
N ILE A 31 31.29 56.61 1.13
CA ILE A 31 32.76 56.37 1.25
C ILE A 31 33.54 57.09 2.40
N SER A 32 33.98 56.24 3.35
CA SER A 32 35.19 56.21 4.22
C SER A 32 35.87 57.44 4.84
N SER A 33 36.10 57.37 6.16
CA SER A 33 37.42 57.14 6.83
C SER A 33 37.11 56.80 8.31
N THR A 34 37.70 55.87 9.07
CA THR A 34 39.04 55.23 9.16
C THR A 34 40.13 56.08 9.83
N ASP A 35 40.88 55.43 10.73
CA ASP A 35 42.21 55.81 11.28
C ASP A 35 42.25 56.99 12.28
N ALA A 36 43.09 57.02 13.33
CA ALA A 36 43.94 55.98 13.95
C ALA A 36 44.53 56.39 15.32
N VAL A 37 44.65 55.41 16.25
CA VAL A 37 45.81 55.15 17.17
C VAL A 37 46.10 56.12 18.36
N GLU A 38 46.99 55.66 19.27
CA GLU A 38 47.49 56.22 20.55
C GLU A 38 46.48 56.17 21.72
N ASP A 39 46.60 55.38 22.80
CA ASP A 39 47.71 54.80 23.61
C ASP A 39 48.39 55.78 24.59
N ASP A 40 47.97 55.77 25.88
CA ASP A 40 48.96 55.79 26.99
C ASP A 40 48.44 55.34 28.39
N ARG A 41 49.33 54.58 29.03
CA ARG A 41 49.60 54.18 30.44
C ARG A 41 48.79 54.65 31.68
N VAL A 42 48.47 53.63 32.50
CA VAL A 42 48.83 53.43 33.95
C VAL A 42 48.55 54.52 35.01
N VAL A 43 47.51 54.27 35.85
CA VAL A 43 47.47 54.46 37.33
C VAL A 43 46.45 53.42 37.87
N ALA A 44 46.80 52.32 38.54
CA ALA A 44 47.31 52.12 39.91
C ALA A 44 46.28 52.30 41.06
N ALA A 45 45.70 51.16 41.49
CA ALA A 45 45.19 50.75 42.82
C ALA A 45 44.47 51.73 43.79
N MET A 46 43.35 51.28 44.37
CA MET A 46 43.26 50.89 45.80
C MET A 46 41.96 50.12 46.11
N GLU A 47 41.98 49.29 47.15
CA GLU A 47 40.84 48.52 47.69
C GLU A 47 39.95 49.38 48.62
N VAL A 48 38.71 48.93 48.90
CA VAL A 48 38.13 48.77 50.26
C VAL A 48 36.70 48.18 50.18
N ASP A 49 36.40 47.24 51.08
CA ASP A 49 35.10 46.60 51.37
C ASP A 49 35.01 46.44 52.91
N PRO A 50 33.86 46.28 53.60
CA PRO A 50 32.43 46.39 53.24
C PRO A 50 31.71 47.53 54.01
N PRO A 51 30.36 47.54 54.14
CA PRO A 51 29.80 47.05 55.42
C PRO A 51 28.38 46.41 55.42
N LYS A 52 28.17 45.53 56.42
CA LYS A 52 26.91 45.31 57.18
C LYS A 52 27.21 45.65 58.67
N PRO A 53 26.32 45.56 59.69
CA PRO A 53 24.87 45.30 59.75
C PRO A 53 24.07 46.26 60.71
N LYS A 54 22.75 46.04 60.93
CA LYS A 54 21.98 46.05 62.23
C LYS A 54 20.45 46.35 62.04
N ARG A 55 19.51 46.06 62.97
CA ARG A 55 19.31 44.92 63.92
C ARG A 55 17.95 45.01 64.70
N ALA A 56 17.18 43.91 64.75
CA ALA A 56 16.14 43.52 65.75
C ALA A 56 15.86 41.99 65.59
N ALA A 57 15.36 41.12 66.50
CA ALA A 57 14.76 41.14 67.87
C ALA A 57 13.23 41.44 67.96
N ALA A 58 12.36 40.72 68.70
CA ALA A 58 12.38 39.42 69.44
C ALA A 58 10.89 38.95 69.65
N ARG A 59 10.40 37.99 70.49
CA ARG A 59 10.87 37.19 71.65
C ARG A 59 9.88 36.02 71.96
N ALA A 60 10.36 34.81 72.32
CA ALA A 60 9.63 33.64 72.91
C ALA A 60 8.55 32.94 72.02
N ALA A 61 8.33 31.60 71.94
CA ALA A 61 8.59 30.38 72.77
C ALA A 61 7.53 30.07 73.87
N ALA A 62 7.15 28.82 74.19
CA ALA A 62 7.67 27.47 73.81
C ALA A 62 6.68 26.64 72.92
N THR A 63 6.36 25.33 73.01
CA THR A 63 6.51 24.22 74.01
C THR A 63 6.69 22.83 73.30
N ALA A 64 6.30 21.66 73.86
CA ALA A 64 6.63 20.31 73.33
C ALA A 64 5.62 19.17 73.67
N ALA A 65 5.95 17.92 73.26
CA ALA A 65 5.22 16.62 73.34
C ALA A 65 4.07 16.41 72.31
N ALA A 66 3.87 15.31 71.57
CA ALA A 66 4.27 13.88 71.57
C ALA A 66 3.25 12.89 72.20
N ALA A 67 2.74 11.92 71.40
CA ALA A 67 2.32 10.57 71.82
C ALA A 67 1.80 9.69 70.64
N THR A 68 2.05 8.38 70.77
CA THR A 68 1.48 7.17 70.12
C THR A 68 0.05 7.28 69.52
N ALA A 69 -0.30 6.70 68.37
CA ALA A 69 -0.14 5.30 67.88
C ALA A 69 -1.04 4.26 68.60
N ALA A 70 -1.99 3.66 67.87
CA ALA A 70 -2.76 2.48 68.29
C ALA A 70 -3.28 1.70 67.07
N THR A 71 -2.70 0.52 66.82
CA THR A 71 -3.10 -0.44 65.77
C THR A 71 -3.91 -1.59 66.38
N SER A 72 -4.39 -2.53 65.54
CA SER A 72 -5.05 -3.82 65.90
C SER A 72 -6.56 -3.71 66.20
N ALA A 73 -7.39 -4.76 66.02
CA ALA A 73 -7.15 -6.14 65.55
C ALA A 73 -8.42 -6.65 64.81
N VAL A 74 -8.37 -7.39 63.69
CA VAL A 74 -8.10 -8.85 63.50
C VAL A 74 -9.34 -9.77 63.72
N GLN A 75 -9.41 -10.83 62.90
CA GLN A 75 -10.39 -11.94 62.85
C GLN A 75 -11.80 -11.59 62.32
N VAL A 76 -12.30 -12.15 61.20
CA VAL A 76 -12.38 -13.53 60.65
C VAL A 76 -13.58 -14.32 61.19
N ALA A 77 -14.59 -14.51 60.34
CA ALA A 77 -15.30 -15.79 60.15
C ALA A 77 -16.15 -15.76 58.85
N SER A 78 -16.04 -16.82 58.05
CA SER A 78 -16.87 -17.08 56.87
C SER A 78 -18.07 -17.97 57.21
N THR A 79 -19.19 -17.82 56.48
CA THR A 79 -20.02 -18.88 55.82
C THR A 79 -21.37 -18.25 55.39
N THR A 80 -22.05 -18.43 54.24
CA THR A 80 -22.35 -19.49 53.22
C THR A 80 -23.89 -19.75 53.21
N ILE A 81 -24.47 -20.06 52.03
CA ILE A 81 -25.84 -20.61 51.77
C ILE A 81 -27.05 -19.63 51.62
N ALA A 82 -27.23 -19.16 50.37
CA ALA A 82 -28.45 -19.13 49.51
C ALA A 82 -29.92 -19.04 50.03
N ALA A 83 -30.60 -17.95 49.61
CA ALA A 83 -31.95 -17.88 48.95
C ALA A 83 -33.23 -18.31 49.73
N PRO A 84 -34.49 -18.20 49.20
CA PRO A 84 -35.01 -17.61 47.94
C PRO A 84 -36.30 -16.71 48.00
N ARG A 85 -36.64 -16.04 46.88
CA ARG A 85 -37.99 -15.65 46.28
C ARG A 85 -39.20 -15.25 47.18
N GLY A 86 -39.91 -14.12 46.90
CA GLY A 86 -41.11 -13.70 47.69
C GLY A 86 -42.36 -12.91 47.13
N ARG A 87 -42.29 -11.95 46.19
CA ARG A 87 -43.45 -11.28 45.47
C ARG A 87 -44.57 -10.44 46.21
N THR A 88 -45.21 -9.55 45.43
CA THR A 88 -46.49 -8.78 45.64
C THR A 88 -46.44 -7.46 46.47
N SER A 89 -47.34 -6.44 46.34
CA SER A 89 -48.63 -6.27 45.62
C SER A 89 -49.03 -4.79 45.31
N LYS A 90 -50.07 -4.57 44.47
CA LYS A 90 -50.94 -3.35 44.29
C LYS A 90 -50.32 -2.09 43.63
N ALA A 91 -51.05 -1.14 42.98
CA ALA A 91 -52.36 -1.05 42.28
C ALA A 91 -52.38 0.34 41.51
N ALA A 92 -53.39 0.90 40.80
CA ALA A 92 -54.80 0.63 40.47
C ALA A 92 -55.20 1.35 39.13
N ALA A 93 -56.50 1.45 38.78
CA ALA A 93 -57.06 2.25 37.64
C ALA A 93 -58.53 2.71 37.93
N PRO A 94 -59.17 3.53 37.06
CA PRO A 94 -60.50 3.14 36.52
C PRO A 94 -60.82 3.59 35.07
N VAL A 95 -62.00 3.19 34.57
CA VAL A 95 -62.57 3.40 33.20
C VAL A 95 -64.03 3.91 33.30
N PRO A 96 -64.74 4.33 32.22
CA PRO A 96 -65.85 3.50 31.70
C PRO A 96 -66.06 3.56 30.15
N ALA A 97 -67.13 2.92 29.65
CA ALA A 97 -67.22 2.35 28.28
C ALA A 97 -68.66 2.28 27.67
N SER A 98 -68.90 1.31 26.75
CA SER A 98 -70.17 0.92 26.05
C SER A 98 -70.51 1.71 24.75
N SER A 99 -71.28 1.25 23.75
CA SER A 99 -72.05 0.01 23.43
C SER A 99 -72.02 -0.24 21.87
N ILE A 100 -72.60 -1.24 21.16
CA ILE A 100 -73.40 -2.46 21.44
C ILE A 100 -73.15 -3.58 20.36
N SER A 101 -74.10 -4.48 20.02
CA SER A 101 -73.94 -5.72 19.19
C SER A 101 -75.13 -6.07 18.27
N GLU A 102 -74.94 -6.82 17.15
CA GLU A 102 -75.87 -7.89 16.64
C GLU A 102 -75.28 -8.80 15.48
N PRO A 103 -75.93 -9.86 14.88
CA PRO A 103 -75.37 -11.24 15.04
C PRO A 103 -75.37 -12.29 13.86
N LEU A 104 -74.68 -13.43 14.13
CA LEU A 104 -74.99 -14.86 13.80
C LEU A 104 -74.78 -15.54 12.41
N SER A 105 -74.68 -16.90 12.47
CA SER A 105 -74.67 -17.95 11.39
C SER A 105 -73.34 -18.18 10.61
N LYS A 106 -72.76 -19.39 10.43
CA LYS A 106 -73.14 -20.80 10.75
C LYS A 106 -71.90 -21.76 10.85
N ARG A 107 -71.99 -22.77 11.74
CA ARG A 107 -71.58 -24.22 11.75
C ARG A 107 -70.71 -24.81 10.58
N GLN A 108 -69.88 -25.87 10.71
CA GLN A 108 -69.71 -26.94 11.75
C GLN A 108 -68.40 -27.80 11.57
N THR A 109 -67.78 -28.31 12.68
CA THR A 109 -67.01 -29.60 12.92
C THR A 109 -66.01 -30.19 11.88
N ALA A 110 -64.90 -30.89 12.20
CA ALA A 110 -64.49 -31.79 13.32
C ALA A 110 -62.93 -31.77 13.55
N GLN A 111 -62.31 -32.08 14.71
CA GLN A 111 -61.95 -33.40 15.34
C GLN A 111 -61.37 -34.46 14.38
N LYS A 112 -60.31 -35.26 14.68
CA LYS A 112 -59.66 -35.79 15.92
C LYS A 112 -58.10 -35.67 15.84
N LYS A 113 -57.27 -35.72 16.89
CA LYS A 113 -56.89 -36.77 17.89
C LYS A 113 -56.19 -38.02 17.30
N ALA A 114 -55.10 -38.45 17.92
CA ALA A 114 -54.04 -39.31 17.36
C ALA A 114 -54.28 -40.84 17.38
N THR A 115 -53.67 -41.55 16.43
CA THR A 115 -53.18 -42.96 16.53
C THR A 115 -52.22 -43.29 15.38
N ALA A 116 -51.10 -43.94 15.68
CA ALA A 116 -50.51 -44.98 14.82
C ALA A 116 -51.22 -46.33 15.15
N PRO A 117 -51.12 -47.44 14.37
CA PRO A 117 -50.08 -47.73 13.36
C PRO A 117 -50.60 -48.42 12.07
N THR A 118 -49.68 -49.00 11.28
CA THR A 118 -49.86 -50.15 10.34
C THR A 118 -50.74 -49.97 9.08
N ASN A 119 -50.41 -50.53 7.91
CA ASN A 119 -49.17 -51.19 7.43
C ASN A 119 -49.13 -51.19 5.88
N GLN A 120 -48.05 -51.77 5.31
CA GLN A 120 -47.79 -52.02 3.87
C GLN A 120 -47.39 -50.77 3.06
N GLY A 121 -46.34 -50.77 2.23
CA GLY A 121 -45.22 -51.72 2.08
C GLY A 121 -43.88 -51.07 2.48
N SER A 122 -42.89 -51.85 2.89
CA SER A 122 -41.65 -51.34 3.53
C SER A 122 -40.40 -52.14 3.18
N GLN A 123 -39.21 -51.53 3.41
CA GLN A 123 -37.90 -52.18 3.52
C GLN A 123 -37.34 -52.75 2.17
N THR A 124 -36.04 -53.01 1.94
CA THR A 124 -34.79 -53.00 2.77
C THR A 124 -33.58 -52.86 1.80
N VAL A 125 -32.59 -51.98 2.02
CA VAL A 125 -31.27 -52.19 2.69
C VAL A 125 -30.13 -52.81 1.84
N SER A 126 -28.96 -52.15 1.84
CA SER A 126 -27.59 -52.68 1.54
C SER A 126 -27.29 -53.07 0.06
N TYR A 127 -26.06 -53.39 -0.40
CA TYR A 127 -24.89 -54.04 0.25
C TYR A 127 -23.47 -53.60 -0.20
N HIS A 128 -22.49 -54.06 0.58
CA HIS A 128 -21.03 -53.87 0.42
C HIS A 128 -20.35 -54.76 -0.66
N LEU A 129 -19.11 -54.35 -1.02
CA LEU A 129 -17.89 -55.17 -1.25
C LEU A 129 -17.88 -56.35 -2.25
N ARG A 130 -16.95 -56.24 -3.23
CA ARG A 130 -16.14 -57.33 -3.88
C ARG A 130 -16.95 -58.40 -4.68
N ALA A 131 -16.44 -59.01 -5.75
CA ALA A 131 -15.05 -59.41 -5.99
C ALA A 131 -14.72 -59.76 -7.47
N ARG A 132 -13.40 -59.76 -7.77
CA ARG A 132 -12.67 -60.67 -8.70
C ARG A 132 -13.06 -60.76 -10.20
N LYS A 133 -12.12 -60.30 -11.05
CA LYS A 133 -11.26 -61.07 -12.00
C LYS A 133 -11.93 -61.98 -13.07
N PRO A 134 -11.35 -62.15 -14.29
CA PRO A 134 -9.92 -62.48 -14.46
C PRO A 134 -9.17 -61.95 -15.72
N THR A 135 -7.86 -62.25 -15.74
CA THR A 135 -6.92 -62.59 -16.86
C THR A 135 -7.06 -62.06 -18.31
N GLN A 136 -6.02 -62.04 -19.19
CA GLN A 136 -4.53 -62.04 -19.13
C GLN A 136 -3.96 -62.29 -20.56
N GLN A 137 -2.96 -61.50 -21.00
CA GLN A 137 -1.98 -61.80 -22.10
C GLN A 137 -2.45 -61.99 -23.56
N ALA A 138 -1.42 -62.07 -24.44
CA ALA A 138 -1.37 -62.24 -25.91
C ALA A 138 -1.89 -61.06 -26.76
N SER A 139 -1.16 -60.38 -27.65
CA SER A 139 0.10 -60.55 -28.43
C SER A 139 -0.05 -61.08 -29.87
N GLY A 140 0.44 -60.31 -30.85
CA GLY A 140 0.87 -60.80 -32.16
C GLY A 140 0.30 -60.07 -33.39
N TRP A 141 1.20 -59.65 -34.29
CA TRP A 141 1.02 -59.59 -35.77
C TRP A 141 0.01 -58.59 -36.39
N GLU A 142 0.27 -57.98 -37.56
CA GLU A 142 1.52 -57.75 -38.30
C GLU A 142 1.36 -56.56 -39.30
N ASN A 143 2.43 -56.22 -40.04
CA ASN A 143 2.46 -55.18 -41.08
C ASN A 143 1.45 -55.39 -42.23
N THR A 144 0.94 -54.31 -42.80
CA THR A 144 1.23 -53.83 -44.20
C THR A 144 0.24 -52.73 -44.61
N SER A 145 0.43 -51.92 -45.67
CA SER A 145 1.59 -51.15 -46.19
C SER A 145 1.10 -50.33 -47.42
N THR A 146 1.95 -49.47 -48.00
CA THR A 146 1.75 -48.72 -49.29
C THR A 146 0.74 -47.55 -49.29
N ALA A 147 0.85 -46.52 -50.15
CA ALA A 147 2.01 -45.91 -50.85
C ALA A 147 1.64 -44.60 -51.59
N LYS A 148 2.67 -43.90 -52.11
CA LYS A 148 2.70 -42.79 -53.10
C LYS A 148 2.61 -41.39 -52.46
N LYS A 149 3.55 -40.44 -52.60
CA LYS A 149 4.50 -39.99 -53.67
C LYS A 149 3.90 -39.07 -54.75
N ASN A 150 4.14 -37.75 -54.64
CA ASN A 150 5.05 -36.91 -55.48
C ASN A 150 4.76 -35.41 -55.18
N LYS A 151 5.74 -34.49 -55.03
CA LYS A 151 6.76 -33.97 -55.99
C LYS A 151 6.11 -33.26 -57.21
N LYS A 152 6.53 -32.06 -57.65
CA LYS A 152 7.80 -31.32 -57.43
C LYS A 152 7.68 -29.85 -57.96
N LYS A 153 8.43 -28.89 -57.37
CA LYS A 153 9.25 -27.77 -57.97
C LYS A 153 8.73 -26.94 -59.19
N ALA A 154 9.18 -25.69 -59.46
CA ALA A 154 9.92 -24.63 -58.73
C ALA A 154 10.21 -23.42 -59.67
N ARG A 155 10.59 -22.27 -59.07
CA ARG A 155 11.54 -21.19 -59.49
C ARG A 155 10.97 -19.81 -59.11
N GLN A 156 11.67 -18.85 -58.47
CA GLN A 156 13.08 -18.37 -58.43
C GLN A 156 13.21 -17.04 -59.21
N THR A 157 14.15 -16.18 -58.74
CA THR A 157 14.48 -14.79 -59.11
C THR A 157 13.65 -13.69 -58.42
N ASP A 158 14.21 -12.56 -57.96
CA ASP A 158 15.59 -12.18 -57.54
C ASP A 158 15.52 -10.80 -56.82
N ALA A 159 16.49 -10.52 -55.93
CA ALA A 159 16.98 -9.19 -55.52
C ALA A 159 16.13 -8.18 -54.69
N ASP A 160 16.91 -7.41 -53.90
CA ASP A 160 16.77 -6.03 -53.38
C ASP A 160 15.71 -5.59 -52.31
N ASP A 161 16.28 -4.95 -51.28
CA ASP A 161 15.86 -3.83 -50.43
C ASP A 161 14.53 -3.79 -49.61
N ALA A 162 14.76 -3.78 -48.28
CA ALA A 162 14.29 -2.79 -47.30
C ALA A 162 12.90 -2.86 -46.60
N ASP A 163 13.01 -2.58 -45.29
CA ASP A 163 12.06 -1.99 -44.33
C ASP A 163 10.91 -2.81 -43.71
N ASP A 164 10.44 -2.24 -42.59
CA ASP A 164 9.28 -2.58 -41.73
C ASP A 164 9.16 -4.02 -41.20
N GLY A 165 9.42 -4.16 -39.90
CA GLY A 165 9.25 -5.41 -39.14
C GLY A 165 7.98 -5.43 -38.29
N ASP A 166 6.87 -5.90 -38.86
CA ASP A 166 5.66 -6.24 -38.11
C ASP A 166 5.85 -7.59 -37.39
N TYR A 167 5.83 -7.56 -36.05
CA TYR A 167 5.80 -8.75 -35.20
C TYR A 167 4.34 -9.19 -34.93
N GLU A 168 3.72 -9.85 -35.91
CA GLU A 168 2.49 -10.62 -35.65
C GLU A 168 2.80 -12.04 -35.13
N ASP A 169 1.89 -12.52 -34.28
CA ASP A 169 1.72 -13.83 -33.66
C ASP A 169 2.66 -15.00 -34.05
N CYS A 170 3.26 -15.61 -33.02
CA CYS A 170 4.00 -16.87 -33.11
C CYS A 170 3.55 -17.84 -31.99
N GLU A 171 2.43 -18.53 -32.20
CA GLU A 171 2.22 -19.85 -31.60
C GLU A 171 3.08 -20.88 -32.36
N ASP A 172 3.60 -21.89 -31.65
CA ASP A 172 4.30 -23.13 -32.08
C ASP A 172 4.75 -23.25 -33.57
N ASP A 173 6.02 -23.51 -33.88
CA ASP A 173 6.68 -24.77 -33.53
C ASP A 173 8.23 -24.74 -33.66
N ALA A 174 8.93 -25.82 -33.26
CA ALA A 174 10.39 -25.85 -33.10
C ALA A 174 11.22 -26.40 -34.30
N ALA A 175 12.43 -25.86 -34.50
CA ALA A 175 13.56 -26.54 -35.16
C ALA A 175 14.92 -25.90 -34.79
N GLY A 176 15.86 -26.67 -34.24
CA GLY A 176 17.20 -26.21 -33.85
C GLY A 176 17.77 -27.04 -32.71
N GLU A 177 18.46 -28.13 -33.05
CA GLU A 177 18.92 -29.17 -32.11
C GLU A 177 20.24 -28.79 -31.40
N ASP A 178 20.35 -29.10 -30.10
CA ASP A 178 21.35 -30.05 -29.57
C ASP A 178 21.08 -30.36 -28.07
N ASP A 179 21.37 -31.61 -27.67
CA ASP A 179 21.26 -32.26 -26.34
C ASP A 179 20.48 -31.58 -25.17
N ASP A 180 19.32 -32.15 -24.82
CA ASP A 180 19.08 -32.76 -23.49
C ASP A 180 17.74 -33.54 -23.44
N ASN A 181 17.74 -34.81 -23.86
CA ASN A 181 16.53 -35.65 -23.85
C ASN A 181 16.46 -36.55 -22.59
N GLN A 182 16.06 -35.95 -21.46
CA GLN A 182 15.75 -36.69 -20.23
C GLN A 182 14.46 -36.16 -19.57
N ASP A 183 13.50 -37.07 -19.35
CA ASP A 183 12.20 -36.93 -18.67
C ASP A 183 11.93 -35.58 -17.95
N SER A 184 11.63 -34.52 -18.71
CA SER A 184 11.34 -33.18 -18.17
C SER A 184 9.91 -33.08 -17.62
N LYS A 185 9.60 -33.96 -16.67
CA LYS A 185 8.43 -33.89 -15.79
C LYS A 185 8.43 -32.53 -15.10
N LYS A 186 7.60 -31.61 -15.61
CA LYS A 186 7.62 -30.17 -15.32
C LYS A 186 7.54 -29.87 -13.82
N LEU A 187 8.71 -29.72 -13.19
CA LEU A 187 8.89 -29.56 -11.75
C LEU A 187 8.07 -28.38 -11.20
N SER A 188 7.47 -28.53 -10.03
CA SER A 188 6.91 -27.39 -9.28
C SER A 188 8.00 -26.36 -8.93
N ARG A 189 7.62 -25.12 -8.54
CA ARG A 189 8.60 -24.08 -8.16
C ARG A 189 9.44 -24.58 -6.97
N GLU A 190 8.78 -25.27 -6.06
CA GLU A 190 9.29 -25.81 -4.80
C GLU A 190 10.24 -26.98 -5.05
N GLU A 191 9.91 -27.89 -5.98
CA GLU A 191 10.80 -28.97 -6.42
C GLU A 191 12.06 -28.40 -7.10
N ALA A 192 11.93 -27.39 -7.97
CA ALA A 192 13.08 -26.77 -8.63
C ALA A 192 14.03 -26.08 -7.63
N VAL A 193 13.49 -25.36 -6.64
CA VAL A 193 14.27 -24.76 -5.54
C VAL A 193 14.89 -25.84 -4.63
N GLY A 194 14.16 -26.91 -4.34
CA GLY A 194 14.67 -28.05 -3.57
C GLY A 194 15.86 -28.75 -4.25
N GLU A 195 15.77 -29.00 -5.56
CA GLU A 195 16.90 -29.54 -6.34
C GLU A 195 18.08 -28.56 -6.42
N ALA A 196 17.83 -27.24 -6.52
CA ALA A 196 18.88 -26.23 -6.47
C ALA A 196 19.64 -26.27 -5.13
N LEU A 197 18.91 -26.36 -4.00
CA LEU A 197 19.50 -26.49 -2.66
C LEU A 197 20.23 -27.81 -2.43
N LEU A 198 19.88 -28.88 -3.14
CA LEU A 198 20.59 -30.17 -3.07
C LEU A 198 21.93 -30.16 -3.82
N GLN A 199 22.06 -29.33 -4.87
CA GLN A 199 23.22 -29.35 -5.76
C GLN A 199 24.16 -28.15 -5.57
N ASN A 200 23.64 -26.99 -5.17
CA ASN A 200 24.45 -25.82 -4.89
C ASN A 200 25.23 -25.98 -3.56
N THR A 201 26.52 -25.61 -3.59
CA THR A 201 27.47 -25.76 -2.48
C THR A 201 28.07 -24.44 -1.97
N THR A 202 27.55 -23.29 -2.41
CA THR A 202 28.06 -21.94 -2.06
C THR A 202 27.03 -21.04 -1.39
N LEU A 203 25.75 -21.31 -1.62
CA LEU A 203 24.64 -20.57 -1.04
C LEU A 203 24.55 -20.85 0.47
N THR A 204 24.69 -19.78 1.26
CA THR A 204 24.57 -19.78 2.73
C THR A 204 23.29 -19.10 3.19
N THR A 205 22.83 -18.09 2.45
CA THR A 205 21.59 -17.36 2.69
C THR A 205 20.65 -17.49 1.50
N LEU A 206 19.46 -18.04 1.75
CA LEU A 206 18.35 -18.04 0.81
C LEU A 206 17.17 -17.30 1.43
N ASP A 207 16.75 -16.22 0.79
CA ASP A 207 15.49 -15.54 1.07
C ASP A 207 14.53 -15.81 -0.09
N LEU A 208 13.38 -16.42 0.20
CA LEU A 208 12.37 -16.75 -0.80
C LEU A 208 11.22 -15.73 -0.84
N GLY A 209 11.15 -14.82 0.14
CA GLY A 209 10.05 -13.88 0.27
C GLY A 209 8.69 -14.56 0.09
N ASP A 210 7.83 -13.91 -0.68
CA ASP A 210 6.46 -14.32 -1.01
C ASP A 210 6.37 -15.19 -2.29
N CYS A 211 7.48 -15.48 -2.98
CA CYS A 211 7.48 -16.11 -4.31
C CYS A 211 6.96 -17.55 -4.40
N VAL A 212 6.60 -18.14 -3.26
CA VAL A 212 6.19 -19.55 -3.08
C VAL A 212 4.76 -19.66 -2.50
N ILE A 213 3.95 -18.59 -2.63
CA ILE A 213 2.52 -18.63 -2.33
C ILE A 213 1.77 -19.57 -3.30
N ASP A 214 1.43 -20.76 -2.82
CA ASP A 214 0.12 -21.37 -3.06
C ASP A 214 -0.57 -21.53 -1.70
N PHE A 215 -1.70 -20.83 -1.51
CA PHE A 215 -2.50 -20.87 -0.28
C PHE A 215 -3.03 -22.28 0.08
N LYS A 216 -2.89 -23.29 -0.79
CA LYS A 216 -3.41 -24.66 -0.62
C LYS A 216 -2.49 -25.63 0.11
N ASN A 217 -1.68 -25.14 1.08
CA ASN A 217 -0.98 -25.95 2.08
C ASN A 217 -0.07 -27.07 1.49
N ALA A 218 0.52 -26.85 0.32
CA ALA A 218 1.24 -27.88 -0.43
C ALA A 218 2.28 -27.23 -1.39
N ARG A 219 3.59 -27.46 -1.27
CA ARG A 219 4.36 -28.30 -0.33
C ARG A 219 5.75 -27.68 -0.11
N MET A 220 6.11 -27.30 1.12
CA MET A 220 7.51 -27.04 1.49
C MET A 220 8.37 -28.31 1.54
N GLN A 221 7.80 -29.49 1.25
CA GLN A 221 8.46 -30.80 1.34
C GLN A 221 9.76 -30.95 0.53
N PRO A 222 9.89 -30.45 -0.72
CA PRO A 222 11.14 -30.59 -1.47
C PRO A 222 12.27 -29.77 -0.85
N ILE A 223 11.96 -28.55 -0.38
CA ILE A 223 12.89 -27.67 0.32
C ILE A 223 13.27 -28.28 1.68
N ALA A 224 12.30 -28.82 2.43
CA ALA A 224 12.53 -29.53 3.68
C ALA A 224 13.42 -30.79 3.49
N ALA A 225 13.20 -31.57 2.43
CA ALA A 225 14.03 -32.73 2.08
C ALA A 225 15.44 -32.33 1.62
N ALA A 226 15.59 -31.17 0.98
CA ALA A 226 16.87 -30.58 0.63
C ALA A 226 17.65 -30.16 1.90
N LEU A 227 17.01 -29.48 2.85
CA LEU A 227 17.65 -29.01 4.10
C LEU A 227 18.22 -30.12 4.98
N VAL A 228 17.66 -31.33 4.96
CA VAL A 228 18.26 -32.48 5.68
C VAL A 228 19.64 -32.83 5.10
N GLN A 229 19.81 -32.70 3.78
CA GLN A 229 21.01 -33.13 3.06
C GLN A 229 22.02 -32.01 2.82
N ASN A 230 21.55 -30.79 2.52
CA ASN A 230 22.41 -29.62 2.36
C ASN A 230 23.23 -29.35 3.64
N LYS A 231 24.46 -28.85 3.46
CA LYS A 231 25.43 -28.55 4.52
C LYS A 231 26.06 -27.16 4.40
N THR A 232 25.43 -26.25 3.66
CA THR A 232 25.97 -24.90 3.34
C THR A 232 25.02 -23.80 3.75
N LEU A 233 23.70 -24.04 3.67
CA LEU A 233 22.68 -23.09 4.09
C LEU A 233 22.68 -22.93 5.61
N THR A 234 22.90 -21.70 6.05
CA THR A 234 22.87 -21.24 7.45
C THR A 234 21.63 -20.40 7.72
N THR A 235 21.13 -19.68 6.71
CA THR A 235 19.99 -18.77 6.81
C THR A 235 18.95 -19.11 5.75
N LEU A 236 17.73 -19.40 6.18
CA LEU A 236 16.55 -19.53 5.31
C LEU A 236 15.48 -18.55 5.76
N ARG A 237 15.06 -17.66 4.87
CA ARG A 237 13.90 -16.78 5.08
C ARG A 237 12.84 -17.06 4.03
N THR A 238 11.57 -17.05 4.43
CA THR A 238 10.44 -17.25 3.53
C THR A 238 9.15 -16.72 4.16
N GLN A 239 8.26 -16.09 3.40
CA GLN A 239 6.96 -15.62 3.88
C GLN A 239 5.87 -16.72 3.76
N ASN A 240 6.27 -17.97 4.01
CA ASN A 240 5.40 -19.15 3.90
C ASN A 240 5.14 -19.81 5.24
N TYR A 241 4.03 -20.55 5.32
CA TYR A 241 3.67 -21.34 6.49
C TYR A 241 4.63 -22.53 6.65
N ILE A 242 5.47 -22.45 7.68
CA ILE A 242 6.40 -23.49 8.13
C ILE A 242 5.58 -24.66 8.69
N ASP A 243 5.44 -25.71 7.87
CA ASP A 243 4.64 -26.87 8.19
C ASP A 243 5.34 -27.87 9.13
N ALA A 244 4.64 -28.96 9.44
CA ALA A 244 5.19 -30.05 10.23
C ALA A 244 6.35 -30.78 9.53
N VAL A 245 6.48 -30.73 8.20
CA VAL A 245 7.57 -31.41 7.46
C VAL A 245 8.85 -30.59 7.53
N MET A 246 8.77 -29.28 7.33
CA MET A 246 9.86 -28.35 7.58
C MET A 246 10.33 -28.45 9.04
N SER A 247 9.38 -28.45 9.99
CA SER A 247 9.69 -28.65 11.41
C SER A 247 10.43 -29.97 11.68
N ASN A 248 10.04 -31.08 11.04
CA ASN A 248 10.73 -32.37 11.19
C ASN A 248 12.09 -32.41 10.46
N ALA A 249 12.30 -31.62 9.40
CA ALA A 249 13.61 -31.52 8.74
C ALA A 249 14.66 -30.82 9.63
N LEU A 250 14.24 -29.83 10.42
CA LEU A 250 15.11 -29.12 11.36
C LEU A 250 15.69 -30.03 12.46
N THR A 251 15.07 -31.16 12.79
CA THR A 251 15.64 -32.10 13.77
C THR A 251 16.78 -32.95 13.20
N GLN A 252 17.02 -32.89 11.89
CA GLN A 252 18.09 -33.60 11.18
C GLN A 252 19.06 -32.65 10.45
N ASN A 253 18.67 -31.41 10.18
CA ASN A 253 19.59 -30.38 9.73
C ASN A 253 20.57 -30.00 10.86
N THR A 254 21.81 -29.70 10.48
CA THR A 254 22.94 -29.43 11.38
C THR A 254 23.73 -28.17 10.99
N THR A 255 23.13 -27.27 10.21
CA THR A 255 23.82 -26.09 9.63
C THR A 255 22.99 -24.81 9.68
N LEU A 256 21.66 -24.92 9.67
CA LEU A 256 20.76 -23.80 9.76
C LEU A 256 20.84 -23.20 11.18
N THR A 257 21.25 -21.94 11.23
CA THR A 257 21.34 -21.10 12.42
C THR A 257 20.20 -20.11 12.49
N GLU A 258 19.70 -19.66 11.33
CA GLU A 258 18.58 -18.72 11.21
C GLU A 258 17.45 -19.27 10.33
N LEU A 259 16.23 -19.18 10.84
CA LEU A 259 15.00 -19.48 10.12
C LEU A 259 14.00 -18.34 10.28
N SER A 260 13.43 -17.87 9.17
CA SER A 260 12.31 -16.92 9.16
C SER A 260 11.12 -17.46 8.36
N GLY A 261 9.92 -17.36 8.93
CA GLY A 261 8.66 -17.57 8.21
C GLY A 261 7.43 -17.79 9.08
N TYR A 262 6.26 -17.84 8.45
CA TYR A 262 4.97 -17.88 9.15
C TYR A 262 4.70 -19.23 9.82
N LEU A 263 3.97 -19.22 10.94
CA LEU A 263 3.47 -20.43 11.59
C LEU A 263 1.95 -20.41 11.62
N ASP A 264 1.31 -21.55 11.35
CA ASP A 264 -0.07 -21.80 11.78
C ASP A 264 -0.05 -22.53 13.12
N ALA A 265 -1.23 -22.81 13.69
CA ALA A 265 -1.32 -23.54 14.94
C ALA A 265 -0.74 -24.98 14.88
N ASN A 266 -0.51 -25.57 13.71
CA ASN A 266 0.13 -26.88 13.56
C ASN A 266 1.65 -26.75 13.42
N GLY A 267 2.11 -25.79 12.64
CA GLY A 267 3.50 -25.37 12.50
C GLY A 267 4.08 -24.97 13.86
N ALA A 268 3.43 -24.09 14.62
CA ALA A 268 3.93 -23.65 15.92
C ALA A 268 4.14 -24.81 16.92
N ARG A 269 3.20 -25.77 16.97
CA ARG A 269 3.33 -26.98 17.82
C ARG A 269 4.40 -27.95 17.30
N SER A 270 4.62 -28.01 15.98
CA SER A 270 5.64 -28.83 15.35
C SER A 270 7.05 -28.22 15.52
N MET A 271 7.17 -26.90 15.41
CA MET A 271 8.37 -26.11 15.66
C MET A 271 8.79 -26.22 17.12
N ALA A 272 7.86 -26.05 18.07
CA ALA A 272 8.12 -26.28 19.48
C ALA A 272 8.72 -27.68 19.72
N LYS A 273 8.15 -28.73 19.10
CA LYS A 273 8.75 -30.07 19.16
C LYS A 273 10.15 -30.12 18.51
N ALA A 274 10.36 -29.49 17.36
CA ALA A 274 11.65 -29.48 16.66
C ALA A 274 12.77 -28.85 17.48
N LEU A 275 12.47 -27.75 18.19
CA LEU A 275 13.38 -27.04 19.09
C LEU A 275 13.82 -27.87 20.32
N THR A 276 13.20 -29.02 20.61
CA THR A 276 13.70 -29.98 21.62
C THR A 276 14.86 -30.85 21.13
N GLN A 277 15.09 -30.90 19.81
CA GLN A 277 16.04 -31.83 19.17
C GLN A 277 17.08 -31.11 18.32
N ASN A 278 16.71 -30.00 17.67
CA ASN A 278 17.68 -29.14 17.00
C ASN A 278 18.54 -28.39 18.03
N ALA A 279 19.86 -28.36 17.79
CA ALA A 279 20.85 -27.67 18.62
C ALA A 279 21.69 -26.65 17.84
N THR A 280 21.29 -26.29 16.62
CA THR A 280 22.03 -25.38 15.72
C THR A 280 21.32 -24.06 15.47
N LEU A 281 19.99 -24.05 15.56
CA LEU A 281 19.18 -22.86 15.36
C LEU A 281 19.37 -21.91 16.54
N THR A 282 20.02 -20.79 16.27
CA THR A 282 20.24 -19.68 17.21
C THR A 282 19.15 -18.62 17.09
N THR A 283 18.54 -18.51 15.91
CA THR A 283 17.68 -17.39 15.54
C THR A 283 16.39 -17.90 14.87
N LEU A 284 15.24 -17.53 15.42
CA LEU A 284 13.93 -17.89 14.89
C LEU A 284 13.02 -16.65 14.78
N HIS A 285 12.64 -16.30 13.56
CA HIS A 285 11.72 -15.21 13.23
C HIS A 285 10.39 -15.79 12.74
N VAL A 286 9.33 -15.71 13.52
CA VAL A 286 8.03 -16.35 13.19
C VAL A 286 6.83 -15.47 13.50
N GLY A 287 6.99 -14.16 13.33
CA GLY A 287 5.89 -13.20 13.47
C GLY A 287 4.83 -13.30 12.36
N TRP A 288 3.70 -12.61 12.54
CA TRP A 288 2.57 -12.45 11.60
C TRP A 288 1.87 -13.74 11.16
N GLY A 289 2.12 -14.86 11.86
CA GLY A 289 1.46 -16.14 11.65
C GLY A 289 -0.03 -16.19 12.08
N LYS A 290 -0.57 -17.42 12.12
CA LYS A 290 -1.94 -17.75 12.59
C LYS A 290 -1.84 -18.75 13.75
N PHE A 291 -1.31 -18.29 14.89
CA PHE A 291 -1.16 -19.07 16.13
C PHE A 291 -1.37 -18.17 17.36
N GLY A 292 -1.97 -18.72 18.42
CA GLY A 292 -2.45 -17.91 19.55
C GLY A 292 -1.62 -18.02 20.83
N PRO A 293 -2.21 -17.62 21.98
CA PRO A 293 -1.56 -17.72 23.28
C PRO A 293 -1.26 -19.18 23.69
N ALA A 294 -2.08 -20.13 23.23
CA ALA A 294 -1.92 -21.56 23.54
C ALA A 294 -0.68 -22.16 22.86
N GLU A 295 -0.46 -21.84 21.59
CA GLU A 295 0.71 -22.22 20.81
C GLU A 295 1.97 -21.50 21.29
N THR A 296 1.83 -20.21 21.65
CA THR A 296 2.92 -19.44 22.27
C THR A 296 3.36 -20.06 23.58
N ASN A 297 2.43 -20.52 24.42
CA ASN A 297 2.74 -21.29 25.63
C ASN A 297 3.41 -22.64 25.32
N ALA A 298 3.13 -23.27 24.17
CA ALA A 298 3.84 -24.47 23.74
C ALA A 298 5.29 -24.19 23.31
N ILE A 299 5.53 -23.09 22.56
CA ILE A 299 6.88 -22.62 22.22
C ILE A 299 7.65 -22.27 23.50
N ALA A 300 7.06 -21.42 24.37
CA ALA A 300 7.65 -21.00 25.62
C ALA A 300 8.02 -22.18 26.54
N ALA A 301 7.16 -23.19 26.66
CA ALA A 301 7.46 -24.39 27.46
C ALA A 301 8.74 -25.12 27.04
N ILE A 302 9.13 -25.04 25.76
CA ILE A 302 10.36 -25.65 25.22
C ILE A 302 11.59 -24.76 25.37
N LEU A 303 11.43 -23.43 25.40
CA LEU A 303 12.53 -22.49 25.72
C LEU A 303 13.15 -22.75 27.10
N LYS A 304 12.48 -23.49 27.99
CA LYS A 304 13.06 -23.96 29.26
C LYS A 304 14.18 -25.02 29.07
N GLN A 305 14.17 -25.75 27.96
CA GLN A 305 15.08 -26.88 27.71
C GLN A 305 16.01 -26.67 26.51
N ASN A 306 15.61 -25.86 25.53
CA ASN A 306 16.49 -25.54 24.41
C ASN A 306 17.69 -24.67 24.88
N THR A 307 18.89 -25.03 24.42
CA THR A 307 20.16 -24.36 24.77
C THR A 307 20.88 -23.78 23.54
N SER A 308 20.23 -23.67 22.39
CA SER A 308 20.81 -23.10 21.15
C SER A 308 20.24 -21.72 20.82
N LEU A 309 18.95 -21.50 21.10
CA LEU A 309 18.21 -20.34 20.63
C LEU A 309 18.52 -19.09 21.46
N THR A 310 19.32 -18.19 20.88
CA THR A 310 19.70 -16.90 21.45
C THR A 310 18.73 -15.78 21.07
N THR A 311 18.07 -15.88 19.91
CA THR A 311 17.19 -14.85 19.36
C THR A 311 15.83 -15.44 19.00
N LEU A 312 14.76 -14.84 19.52
CA LEU A 312 13.38 -15.21 19.21
C LEU A 312 12.56 -13.97 18.89
N GLU A 313 11.94 -13.97 17.71
CA GLU A 313 11.01 -12.94 17.25
C GLU A 313 9.64 -13.56 16.96
N LEU A 314 8.62 -13.11 17.68
CA LEU A 314 7.23 -13.56 17.56
C LEU A 314 6.32 -12.33 17.35
N ASP A 315 6.49 -11.58 16.28
CA ASP A 315 5.72 -10.34 16.04
C ASP A 315 4.25 -10.63 15.61
N GLY A 316 3.33 -9.67 15.73
CA GLY A 316 1.96 -9.74 15.20
C GLY A 316 0.83 -10.15 16.19
N PRO A 317 -0.44 -9.80 15.91
CA PRO A 317 -1.44 -9.47 16.95
C PRO A 317 -2.19 -10.68 17.55
N GLN A 318 -1.47 -11.69 18.07
CA GLN A 318 -2.10 -12.96 18.50
C GLN A 318 -1.55 -13.58 19.80
N ILE A 319 -0.49 -13.04 20.40
CA ILE A 319 0.09 -13.56 21.66
C ILE A 319 -0.69 -13.10 22.90
N GLY A 320 -0.99 -11.81 22.99
CA GLY A 320 -1.68 -11.16 24.10
C GLY A 320 -1.03 -11.36 25.48
N ASP A 321 -1.73 -10.90 26.53
CA ASP A 321 -1.27 -11.03 27.92
C ASP A 321 -0.97 -12.48 28.33
N PHE A 322 -1.78 -13.45 27.90
CA PHE A 322 -1.61 -14.85 28.29
C PHE A 322 -0.34 -15.49 27.70
N GLY A 323 0.01 -15.18 26.44
CA GLY A 323 1.23 -15.68 25.83
C GLY A 323 2.47 -14.96 26.40
N ALA A 324 2.39 -13.66 26.63
CA ALA A 324 3.44 -12.88 27.31
C ALA A 324 3.70 -13.40 28.75
N GLN A 325 2.66 -13.76 29.49
CA GLN A 325 2.77 -14.41 30.81
C GLN A 325 3.47 -15.78 30.74
N ALA A 326 3.20 -16.58 29.70
CA ALA A 326 3.88 -17.86 29.50
C ALA A 326 5.38 -17.68 29.20
N ILE A 327 5.72 -16.68 28.36
CA ILE A 327 7.12 -16.31 28.07
C ILE A 327 7.82 -15.80 29.33
N GLY A 328 7.25 -14.83 30.04
CA GLY A 328 7.81 -14.27 31.28
C GLY A 328 8.08 -15.35 32.35
N LYS A 329 7.16 -16.31 32.51
CA LYS A 329 7.34 -17.46 33.42
C LYS A 329 8.57 -18.31 33.08
N VAL A 330 8.95 -18.42 31.81
CA VAL A 330 10.10 -19.21 31.35
C VAL A 330 11.39 -18.38 31.29
N LEU A 331 11.31 -17.08 31.01
CA LEU A 331 12.45 -16.15 31.12
C LEU A 331 13.09 -16.16 32.51
N LYS A 332 12.34 -16.47 33.58
CA LYS A 332 12.89 -16.69 34.94
C LYS A 332 13.84 -17.91 35.07
N GLN A 333 13.94 -18.76 34.04
CA GLN A 333 14.69 -20.03 34.07
C GLN A 333 15.56 -20.28 32.83
N ASN A 334 15.24 -19.69 31.68
CA ASN A 334 16.09 -19.73 30.50
C ASN A 334 17.32 -18.82 30.68
N THR A 335 18.50 -19.33 30.30
CA THR A 335 19.80 -18.64 30.39
C THR A 335 20.52 -18.55 29.04
N THR A 336 19.78 -18.67 27.92
CA THR A 336 20.32 -18.75 26.55
C THR A 336 19.78 -17.64 25.65
N LEU A 337 18.52 -17.26 25.84
CA LEU A 337 17.86 -16.25 25.03
C LEU A 337 18.39 -14.86 25.42
N THR A 338 19.19 -14.27 24.53
CA THR A 338 19.77 -12.94 24.67
C THR A 338 18.91 -11.86 24.02
N ALA A 339 18.14 -12.20 22.99
CA ALA A 339 17.24 -11.29 22.28
C ALA A 339 15.81 -11.83 22.18
N LEU A 340 14.84 -11.03 22.61
CA LEU A 340 13.41 -11.30 22.51
C LEU A 340 12.68 -10.13 21.84
N ARG A 341 11.94 -10.42 20.78
CA ARG A 341 11.17 -9.43 20.00
C ARG A 341 9.71 -9.89 19.92
N LEU A 342 8.80 -9.01 20.33
CA LEU A 342 7.36 -9.25 20.47
C LEU A 342 6.56 -8.05 19.94
N LEU A 343 6.93 -7.49 18.79
CA LEU A 343 6.31 -6.27 18.25
C LEU A 343 4.87 -6.54 17.78
N GLY A 344 3.92 -5.67 18.13
CA GLY A 344 2.56 -5.69 17.59
C GLY A 344 1.70 -6.88 18.03
N ASN A 345 1.76 -7.27 19.30
CA ASN A 345 1.25 -8.55 19.82
C ASN A 345 0.00 -8.47 20.73
N ASP A 346 -0.62 -7.29 20.83
CA ASP A 346 -1.71 -6.98 21.76
C ASP A 346 -1.36 -7.30 23.24
N ILE A 347 -0.07 -7.16 23.60
CA ILE A 347 0.40 -7.34 24.97
C ILE A 347 0.00 -6.12 25.80
N GLY A 348 -0.86 -6.34 26.79
CA GLY A 348 -1.30 -5.34 27.73
C GLY A 348 -0.40 -5.23 28.96
N SER A 349 -0.89 -4.47 29.94
CA SER A 349 -0.18 -4.25 31.20
C SER A 349 0.11 -5.54 31.99
N ALA A 350 -0.73 -6.58 31.92
CA ALA A 350 -0.53 -7.80 32.69
C ALA A 350 0.52 -8.74 32.07
N GLY A 351 0.67 -8.74 30.74
CA GLY A 351 1.77 -9.40 30.04
C GLY A 351 3.09 -8.67 30.27
N ALA A 352 3.09 -7.34 30.15
CA ALA A 352 4.26 -6.52 30.46
C ALA A 352 4.72 -6.66 31.93
N GLN A 353 3.79 -6.73 32.89
CA GLN A 353 4.10 -7.03 34.29
C GLN A 353 4.79 -8.38 34.48
N ALA A 354 4.35 -9.43 33.78
CA ALA A 354 4.98 -10.74 33.84
C ALA A 354 6.39 -10.77 33.21
N ILE A 355 6.64 -9.95 32.18
CA ILE A 355 7.96 -9.77 31.57
C ILE A 355 8.88 -8.96 32.51
N GLY A 356 8.42 -7.84 33.07
CA GLY A 356 9.18 -7.05 34.05
C GLY A 356 9.56 -7.85 35.30
N GLU A 357 8.59 -8.59 35.84
CA GLU A 357 8.81 -9.50 36.97
C GLU A 357 9.77 -10.66 36.62
N ALA A 358 9.94 -11.01 35.34
CA ALA A 358 10.99 -11.93 34.89
C ALA A 358 12.37 -11.27 34.78
N LEU A 359 12.45 -10.08 34.19
CA LEU A 359 13.69 -9.28 34.01
C LEU A 359 14.44 -9.03 35.33
N LYS A 360 13.75 -8.92 36.46
CA LYS A 360 14.37 -8.82 37.80
C LYS A 360 15.28 -10.01 38.16
N THR A 361 15.05 -11.16 37.55
CA THR A 361 15.72 -12.43 37.87
C THR A 361 16.44 -13.06 36.68
N ASN A 362 16.08 -12.72 35.44
CA ASN A 362 16.78 -13.18 34.25
C ASN A 362 18.17 -12.51 34.17
N SER A 363 19.18 -13.30 33.79
CA SER A 363 20.57 -12.87 33.68
C SER A 363 21.19 -13.21 32.31
N ALA A 364 20.38 -13.26 31.25
CA ALA A 364 20.82 -13.62 29.90
C ALA A 364 20.28 -12.67 28.82
N LEU A 365 19.07 -12.15 28.99
CA LEU A 365 18.44 -11.24 28.05
C LEU A 365 19.15 -9.88 28.09
N THR A 366 19.68 -9.49 26.93
CA THR A 366 20.34 -8.21 26.66
C THR A 366 19.47 -7.28 25.82
N THR A 367 18.66 -7.84 24.91
CA THR A 367 17.77 -7.11 24.01
C THR A 367 16.31 -7.51 24.21
N LEU A 368 15.45 -6.53 24.47
CA LEU A 368 14.00 -6.69 24.56
C LEU A 368 13.29 -5.65 23.69
N VAL A 369 12.45 -6.11 22.76
CA VAL A 369 11.63 -5.26 21.89
C VAL A 369 10.16 -5.60 22.10
N LEU A 370 9.38 -4.62 22.52
CA LEU A 370 7.96 -4.72 22.83
C LEU A 370 7.09 -3.74 22.02
N ASP A 371 7.62 -3.21 20.92
CA ASP A 371 7.00 -2.13 20.14
C ASP A 371 5.56 -2.41 19.70
N LYS A 372 4.73 -1.37 19.51
CA LYS A 372 3.33 -1.45 19.03
C LYS A 372 2.41 -2.34 19.89
N ASN A 373 2.57 -2.36 21.21
CA ASN A 373 1.73 -3.13 22.13
C ASN A 373 0.95 -2.22 23.10
N GLU A 374 -0.23 -2.63 23.57
CA GLU A 374 -1.06 -1.83 24.50
C GLU A 374 -0.60 -1.90 25.98
N ILE A 375 0.71 -1.82 26.20
CA ILE A 375 1.37 -2.03 27.51
C ILE A 375 0.82 -1.11 28.60
N GLY A 376 0.58 0.17 28.26
CA GLY A 376 -0.01 1.14 29.18
C GLY A 376 0.88 1.51 30.37
N GLU A 377 0.42 2.47 31.15
CA GLU A 377 1.16 3.05 32.29
C GLU A 377 1.55 1.99 33.34
N ALA A 378 0.60 1.12 33.71
CA ALA A 378 0.82 0.03 34.67
C ALA A 378 1.79 -1.07 34.17
N GLY A 379 2.02 -1.15 32.84
CA GLY A 379 3.06 -2.00 32.26
C GLY A 379 4.42 -1.30 32.23
N GLY A 380 4.46 -0.02 31.83
CA GLY A 380 5.67 0.81 31.86
C GLY A 380 6.30 0.91 33.26
N LEU A 381 5.46 1.12 34.28
CA LEU A 381 5.85 1.09 35.71
C LEU A 381 6.51 -0.24 36.13
N ALA A 382 6.05 -1.37 35.61
CA ALA A 382 6.58 -2.69 35.94
C ALA A 382 7.91 -3.00 35.23
N ILE A 383 8.11 -2.47 34.02
CA ILE A 383 9.41 -2.49 33.34
C ILE A 383 10.41 -1.56 34.04
N ALA A 384 9.98 -0.39 34.50
CA ALA A 384 10.81 0.54 35.28
C ALA A 384 11.33 -0.08 36.59
N ASP A 385 10.47 -0.72 37.38
CA ASP A 385 10.83 -1.46 38.60
C ASP A 385 11.86 -2.58 38.30
N ALA A 386 11.73 -3.24 37.15
CA ALA A 386 12.70 -4.23 36.72
C ALA A 386 14.06 -3.62 36.34
N LEU A 387 14.10 -2.48 35.64
CA LEU A 387 15.32 -1.80 35.20
C LEU A 387 16.21 -1.32 36.37
N VAL A 388 15.63 -1.00 37.53
CA VAL A 388 16.42 -0.65 38.73
C VAL A 388 17.33 -1.80 39.16
N CYS A 389 16.79 -3.03 39.13
CA CYS A 389 17.45 -4.23 39.66
C CYS A 389 18.20 -5.05 38.60
N ASN A 390 17.70 -5.12 37.36
CA ASN A 390 18.35 -5.85 36.28
C ASN A 390 19.74 -5.25 35.96
N LYS A 391 20.69 -6.11 35.58
CA LYS A 391 22.08 -5.78 35.22
C LYS A 391 22.56 -6.52 33.96
N THR A 392 21.66 -6.84 33.03
CA THR A 392 21.98 -7.54 31.76
C THR A 392 21.35 -6.91 30.54
N LEU A 393 20.19 -6.27 30.67
CA LEU A 393 19.53 -5.59 29.58
C LEU A 393 20.36 -4.37 29.15
N THR A 394 20.76 -4.37 27.88
CA THR A 394 21.49 -3.29 27.20
C THR A 394 20.57 -2.51 26.26
N THR A 395 19.57 -3.19 25.67
CA THR A 395 18.69 -2.63 24.64
C THR A 395 17.24 -2.86 25.01
N LEU A 396 16.47 -1.78 25.16
CA LEU A 396 15.02 -1.81 25.39
C LEU A 396 14.32 -0.95 24.34
N SER A 397 13.40 -1.56 23.59
CA SER A 397 12.51 -0.83 22.68
C SER A 397 11.06 -1.00 23.12
N MET A 398 10.39 0.14 23.29
CA MET A 398 8.97 0.25 23.62
C MET A 398 8.33 1.33 22.73
N TYR A 399 8.65 1.35 21.42
CA TYR A 399 8.05 2.29 20.47
C TYR A 399 6.55 2.05 20.38
N TRP A 400 5.73 3.11 20.47
CA TRP A 400 4.28 3.02 20.32
C TRP A 400 3.62 2.05 21.32
N CYS A 401 4.05 2.10 22.59
CA CYS A 401 3.58 1.20 23.66
C CYS A 401 2.53 1.83 24.61
N SER A 402 2.09 3.06 24.33
CA SER A 402 1.05 3.78 25.09
C SER A 402 1.32 3.92 26.60
N ILE A 403 2.60 3.93 27.02
CA ILE A 403 2.97 3.89 28.45
C ILE A 403 2.70 5.19 29.22
N GLY A 404 2.43 6.31 28.54
CA GLY A 404 2.04 7.58 29.17
C GLY A 404 3.12 8.25 30.04
N ASP A 405 2.77 9.41 30.60
CA ASP A 405 3.72 10.29 31.31
C ASP A 405 4.36 9.61 32.53
N ALA A 406 3.57 9.02 33.43
CA ALA A 406 4.10 8.37 34.63
C ALA A 406 4.87 7.06 34.31
N GLY A 407 4.53 6.38 33.21
CA GLY A 407 5.28 5.24 32.71
C GLY A 407 6.67 5.64 32.21
N VAL A 408 6.77 6.72 31.41
CA VAL A 408 8.07 7.26 31.00
C VAL A 408 8.84 7.83 32.19
N GLU A 409 8.20 8.62 33.07
CA GLU A 409 8.85 9.22 34.24
C GLU A 409 9.45 8.14 35.15
N ALA A 410 8.76 7.01 35.34
CA ALA A 410 9.28 5.88 36.11
C ALA A 410 10.49 5.22 35.42
N ILE A 411 10.44 4.97 34.10
CA ILE A 411 11.58 4.43 33.34
C ILE A 411 12.79 5.37 33.45
N VAL A 412 12.58 6.67 33.25
CA VAL A 412 13.63 7.70 33.33
C VAL A 412 14.25 7.78 34.73
N HIS A 413 13.45 7.67 35.80
CA HIS A 413 13.98 7.57 37.17
C HIS A 413 14.70 6.25 37.45
N ALA A 414 14.35 5.15 36.78
CA ALA A 414 15.10 3.90 36.87
C ALA A 414 16.48 4.02 36.22
N LEU A 415 16.62 4.78 35.14
CA LEU A 415 17.89 5.06 34.46
C LEU A 415 18.86 5.92 35.28
N GLU A 416 18.41 6.68 36.28
CA GLU A 416 19.32 7.31 37.26
C GLU A 416 20.13 6.27 38.08
N LYS A 417 19.71 5.00 38.07
CA LYS A 417 20.31 3.89 38.83
C LYS A 417 20.70 2.69 37.97
N ASN A 418 20.19 2.59 36.75
CA ASN A 418 20.60 1.56 35.80
C ASN A 418 21.96 1.93 35.20
N THR A 419 22.84 0.94 35.07
CA THR A 419 24.22 1.10 34.62
C THR A 419 24.57 0.08 33.52
N THR A 420 23.57 -0.42 32.80
CA THR A 420 23.72 -1.49 31.80
C THR A 420 22.96 -1.20 30.51
N LEU A 421 21.85 -0.47 30.56
CA LEU A 421 21.12 -0.03 29.39
C LEU A 421 21.96 1.01 28.64
N THR A 422 22.26 0.69 27.38
CA THR A 422 23.00 1.52 26.42
C THR A 422 22.06 2.10 25.37
N SER A 423 20.99 1.39 25.00
CA SER A 423 20.04 1.79 23.96
C SER A 423 18.60 1.73 24.46
N LEU A 424 17.88 2.84 24.30
CA LEU A 424 16.49 2.98 24.72
C LEU A 424 15.63 3.70 23.67
N ASN A 425 14.59 3.03 23.19
CA ASN A 425 13.60 3.61 22.30
C ASN A 425 12.24 3.78 23.03
N LEU A 426 11.84 5.04 23.21
CA LEU A 426 10.55 5.45 23.78
C LEU A 426 9.72 6.28 22.79
N LYS A 427 9.95 6.17 21.48
CA LYS A 427 9.22 6.93 20.46
C LYS A 427 7.69 6.70 20.52
N ASN A 428 6.90 7.73 20.24
CA ASN A 428 5.43 7.70 20.15
C ASN A 428 4.70 7.05 21.36
N ASN A 429 5.04 7.44 22.59
CA ASN A 429 4.45 6.83 23.81
C ASN A 429 3.29 7.60 24.46
N ILE A 430 2.61 8.43 23.66
CA ILE A 430 1.48 9.30 24.06
C ILE A 430 1.89 10.35 25.09
N THR A 431 2.34 11.51 24.58
CA THR A 431 2.55 12.78 25.32
C THR A 431 3.38 12.68 26.60
N LEU A 432 4.66 13.05 26.49
CA LEU A 432 5.45 13.41 27.67
C LEU A 432 4.82 14.65 28.32
N GLY A 433 4.34 14.52 29.54
CA GLY A 433 3.86 15.63 30.34
C GLY A 433 5.00 16.38 31.00
N SER A 434 4.67 17.33 31.88
CA SER A 434 5.69 18.13 32.58
C SER A 434 6.57 17.31 33.53
N GLY A 435 6.11 16.13 33.97
CA GLY A 435 6.89 15.21 34.81
C GLY A 435 8.06 14.61 34.02
N ALA A 436 7.77 13.83 32.98
CA ALA A 436 8.81 13.21 32.16
C ALA A 436 9.71 14.24 31.46
N GLN A 437 9.17 15.38 31.01
CA GLN A 437 9.98 16.46 30.41
C GLN A 437 10.99 17.10 31.39
N ALA A 438 10.71 17.11 32.70
CA ALA A 438 11.66 17.56 33.71
C ALA A 438 12.64 16.45 34.15
N ALA A 439 12.20 15.19 34.12
CA ALA A 439 13.02 14.03 34.51
C ALA A 439 14.12 13.69 33.47
N ILE A 440 13.81 13.75 32.17
CA ILE A 440 14.74 13.38 31.08
C ILE A 440 16.06 14.18 31.13
N PRO A 441 16.06 15.53 31.23
CA PRO A 441 17.27 16.34 31.39
C PRO A 441 18.13 15.95 32.59
N ARG A 442 17.47 15.63 33.72
CA ARG A 442 18.15 15.26 34.97
C ARG A 442 18.82 13.89 34.85
N MET A 443 18.10 12.91 34.27
CA MET A 443 18.64 11.59 33.95
C MET A 443 19.85 11.69 33.01
N LEU A 444 19.77 12.49 31.95
CA LEU A 444 20.89 12.71 31.01
C LEU A 444 22.13 13.38 31.64
N GLN A 445 22.00 14.07 32.78
CA GLN A 445 23.14 14.63 33.53
C GLN A 445 23.78 13.64 34.52
N VAL A 446 23.13 12.51 34.81
CA VAL A 446 23.55 11.54 35.85
C VAL A 446 23.89 10.17 35.25
N ASN A 447 23.12 9.71 34.26
CA ASN A 447 23.40 8.46 33.58
C ASN A 447 24.58 8.65 32.60
N THR A 448 25.57 7.76 32.70
CA THR A 448 26.77 7.75 31.84
C THR A 448 26.93 6.43 31.07
N THR A 449 25.87 5.65 30.92
CA THR A 449 25.87 4.34 30.23
C THR A 449 24.98 4.32 28.99
N LEU A 450 23.94 5.15 28.96
CA LEU A 450 23.07 5.32 27.81
C LEU A 450 23.85 6.04 26.70
N THR A 451 24.00 5.36 25.57
CA THR A 451 24.64 5.84 24.34
C THR A 451 23.60 6.23 23.29
N GLU A 452 22.43 5.57 23.29
CA GLU A 452 21.35 5.79 22.33
C GLU A 452 20.01 6.04 23.00
N LEU A 453 19.30 7.08 22.55
CA LEU A 453 17.97 7.45 23.05
C LEU A 453 17.07 7.93 21.91
N ASP A 454 15.92 7.30 21.71
CA ASP A 454 14.85 7.80 20.83
C ASP A 454 13.67 8.32 21.64
N LEU A 455 13.44 9.63 21.54
CA LEU A 455 12.31 10.36 22.14
C LEU A 455 11.38 10.93 21.04
N GLY A 456 11.39 10.37 19.84
CA GLY A 456 10.59 10.86 18.73
C GLY A 456 9.06 10.82 18.98
N ASP A 457 8.31 11.68 18.29
CA ASP A 457 6.83 11.70 18.28
C ASP A 457 6.16 11.73 19.68
N ASN A 458 6.82 12.37 20.65
CA ASN A 458 6.40 12.38 22.05
C ASN A 458 5.79 13.71 22.50
N ARG A 459 5.60 14.64 21.55
CA ARG A 459 5.09 16.01 21.74
C ARG A 459 5.91 16.85 22.73
N LEU A 460 7.24 16.69 22.72
CA LEU A 460 8.16 17.64 23.35
C LEU A 460 7.89 19.07 22.86
N ASN A 461 7.93 20.03 23.79
CA ASN A 461 7.79 21.47 23.53
C ASN A 461 9.14 22.21 23.70
N SER A 462 9.15 23.52 23.47
CA SER A 462 10.35 24.36 23.56
C SER A 462 11.06 24.33 24.92
N VAL A 463 10.33 24.20 26.05
CA VAL A 463 10.92 24.06 27.38
C VAL A 463 11.61 22.71 27.54
N GLY A 464 10.98 21.63 27.07
CA GLY A 464 11.57 20.29 27.01
C GLY A 464 12.86 20.27 26.17
N PHE A 465 12.87 20.94 25.01
CA PHE A 465 14.07 21.05 24.18
C PHE A 465 15.19 21.85 24.81
N GLN A 466 14.89 22.98 25.46
CA GLN A 466 15.90 23.76 26.17
C GLN A 466 16.54 22.94 27.29
N ALA A 467 15.73 22.25 28.10
CA ALA A 467 16.25 21.45 29.20
C ALA A 467 17.07 20.23 28.71
N ILE A 468 16.65 19.57 27.61
CA ILE A 468 17.46 18.54 26.95
C ILE A 468 18.78 19.13 26.44
N ALA A 469 18.80 20.33 25.85
CA ALA A 469 20.03 20.98 25.41
C ALA A 469 21.00 21.29 26.57
N GLU A 470 20.49 21.82 27.69
CA GLU A 470 21.27 22.09 28.90
C GLU A 470 21.88 20.80 29.51
N ALA A 471 21.20 19.66 29.34
CA ALA A 471 21.74 18.35 29.70
C ALA A 471 22.79 17.85 28.69
N LEU A 472 22.53 17.95 27.38
CA LEU A 472 23.47 17.53 26.31
C LEU A 472 24.79 18.29 26.34
N ALA A 473 24.78 19.57 26.70
CA ALA A 473 26.00 20.37 26.89
C ALA A 473 26.91 19.85 28.02
N ARG A 474 26.43 18.89 28.84
CA ARG A 474 27.12 18.31 30.01
C ARG A 474 27.20 16.79 30.02
N ASN A 475 26.38 16.09 29.24
CA ASN A 475 26.42 14.64 29.09
C ASN A 475 27.68 14.21 28.31
N THR A 476 28.26 13.07 28.70
CA THR A 476 29.50 12.52 28.12
C THR A 476 29.38 11.04 27.71
N SER A 477 28.17 10.53 27.48
CA SER A 477 27.92 9.13 27.10
C SER A 477 27.05 8.97 25.85
N LEU A 478 26.12 9.90 25.62
CA LEU A 478 25.16 9.83 24.53
C LEU A 478 25.85 10.14 23.21
N THR A 479 25.77 9.19 22.28
CA THR A 479 26.27 9.26 20.90
C THR A 479 25.11 9.46 19.92
N THR A 480 23.94 8.89 20.21
CA THR A 480 22.77 8.88 19.33
C THR A 480 21.56 9.46 20.05
N LEU A 481 20.96 10.52 19.50
CA LEU A 481 19.69 11.08 20.00
C LEU A 481 18.71 11.34 18.85
N SER A 482 17.56 10.67 18.88
CA SER A 482 16.43 11.01 18.03
C SER A 482 15.43 11.89 18.79
N LEU A 483 15.16 13.07 18.23
CA LEU A 483 14.10 14.00 18.65
C LEU A 483 13.02 14.17 17.58
N ALA A 484 13.02 13.31 16.55
CA ALA A 484 12.20 13.45 15.35
C ALA A 484 10.68 13.48 15.63
N TYR A 485 9.88 14.04 14.72
CA TYR A 485 8.41 14.10 14.78
C TYR A 485 7.81 14.84 16.00
N ASN A 486 8.62 15.56 16.79
CA ASN A 486 8.13 16.39 17.89
C ASN A 486 7.76 17.82 17.43
N ALA A 487 6.93 18.52 18.24
CA ALA A 487 6.44 19.86 17.96
C ALA A 487 7.48 20.94 18.32
N MET A 488 8.38 21.19 17.38
CA MET A 488 9.72 21.70 17.65
C MET A 488 9.90 23.16 17.22
N GLU A 489 9.88 24.09 18.19
CA GLU A 489 9.96 25.54 17.93
C GLU A 489 11.40 26.05 17.79
N LEU A 490 11.56 27.22 17.15
CA LEU A 490 12.86 27.87 16.87
C LEU A 490 13.78 27.99 18.10
N ALA A 491 13.24 28.34 19.26
CA ALA A 491 14.02 28.47 20.50
C ALA A 491 14.66 27.13 20.93
N GLY A 492 13.95 26.01 20.73
CA GLY A 492 14.49 24.68 20.97
C GLY A 492 15.64 24.32 20.01
N ALA A 493 15.51 24.72 18.74
CA ALA A 493 16.58 24.54 17.74
C ALA A 493 17.84 25.32 18.09
N GLN A 494 17.69 26.57 18.52
CA GLN A 494 18.80 27.42 18.94
C GLN A 494 19.48 26.89 20.21
N ALA A 495 18.72 26.37 21.17
CA ALA A 495 19.28 25.74 22.37
C ALA A 495 20.10 24.48 22.03
N ILE A 496 19.56 23.56 21.23
CA ILE A 496 20.24 22.33 20.83
C ILE A 496 21.49 22.64 19.99
N ALA A 497 21.40 23.57 19.03
CA ALA A 497 22.55 24.01 18.23
C ALA A 497 23.63 24.74 19.05
N ALA A 498 23.27 25.38 20.18
CA ALA A 498 24.24 25.90 21.13
C ALA A 498 24.95 24.78 21.91
N ALA A 499 24.21 23.77 22.37
CA ALA A 499 24.78 22.60 23.07
C ALA A 499 25.75 21.80 22.17
N LEU A 500 25.46 21.66 20.87
CA LEU A 500 26.33 20.99 19.89
C LEU A 500 27.69 21.67 19.66
N LYS A 501 27.89 22.91 20.14
CA LYS A 501 29.18 23.60 20.08
C LYS A 501 30.12 23.21 21.21
N SER A 502 29.59 22.67 22.31
CA SER A 502 30.36 22.23 23.48
C SER A 502 30.29 20.72 23.75
N ASN A 503 29.24 20.03 23.29
CA ASN A 503 29.17 18.58 23.34
C ASN A 503 30.16 17.95 22.33
N THR A 504 30.90 16.94 22.79
CA THR A 504 31.94 16.25 22.01
C THR A 504 31.65 14.76 21.80
N THR A 505 30.48 14.26 22.19
CA THR A 505 30.14 12.82 22.20
C THR A 505 29.04 12.44 21.24
N LEU A 506 28.12 13.36 20.92
CA LEU A 506 27.00 13.09 20.03
C LEU A 506 27.51 12.98 18.58
N THR A 507 27.34 11.80 17.99
CA THR A 507 27.72 11.47 16.61
C THR A 507 26.52 11.45 15.66
N THR A 508 25.29 11.39 16.20
CA THR A 508 24.04 11.17 15.45
C THR A 508 22.89 11.96 16.08
N LEU A 509 22.22 12.82 15.30
CA LEU A 509 21.07 13.64 15.73
C LEU A 509 20.02 13.78 14.62
N ASN A 510 18.73 13.70 15.00
CA ASN A 510 17.58 13.84 14.11
C ASN A 510 16.64 14.99 14.58
N TRP A 511 16.22 15.89 13.67
CA TRP A 511 15.67 17.23 13.99
C TRP A 511 14.49 17.63 13.06
N PHE A 512 13.95 18.87 13.16
CA PHE A 512 13.00 19.53 12.22
C PHE A 512 13.27 21.05 12.02
N GLY A 513 13.30 21.51 10.76
CA GLY A 513 13.05 22.91 10.34
C GLY A 513 14.22 23.69 9.71
N ASP A 514 13.95 24.50 8.69
CA ASP A 514 14.91 25.38 7.98
C ASP A 514 15.75 26.28 8.91
N ALA A 515 15.10 26.96 9.87
CA ALA A 515 15.79 27.81 10.83
C ALA A 515 16.62 27.01 11.86
N GLY A 516 16.30 25.72 12.05
CA GLY A 516 17.14 24.76 12.77
C GLY A 516 18.35 24.33 11.94
N ALA A 517 18.18 24.08 10.63
CA ALA A 517 19.28 23.82 9.71
C ALA A 517 20.28 24.99 9.63
N GLN A 518 19.84 26.24 9.67
CA GLN A 518 20.73 27.40 9.80
C GLN A 518 21.52 27.39 11.12
N ALA A 519 20.87 27.10 12.25
CA ALA A 519 21.54 27.04 13.56
C ALA A 519 22.54 25.86 13.64
N ILE A 520 22.19 24.71 13.07
CA ILE A 520 23.06 23.54 12.93
C ILE A 520 24.24 23.83 12.00
N ALA A 521 24.03 24.54 10.89
CA ALA A 521 25.12 24.97 10.01
C ALA A 521 26.14 25.87 10.73
N ASP A 522 25.67 26.75 11.61
CA ASP A 522 26.54 27.59 12.45
C ASP A 522 27.28 26.77 13.53
N ALA A 523 26.74 25.62 13.94
CA ALA A 523 27.44 24.65 14.79
C ALA A 523 28.44 23.79 14.01
N LEU A 524 28.08 23.30 12.81
CA LEU A 524 28.92 22.43 11.95
C LEU A 524 30.25 23.08 11.53
N ARG A 525 30.31 24.41 11.40
CA ARG A 525 31.58 25.12 11.12
C ARG A 525 32.57 25.07 12.30
N GLN A 526 32.08 24.84 13.52
CA GLN A 526 32.87 24.81 14.76
C GLN A 526 33.04 23.39 15.33
N ASN A 527 32.01 22.55 15.26
CA ASN A 527 32.04 21.18 15.73
C ASN A 527 32.99 20.32 14.87
N LYS A 528 33.76 19.46 15.54
CA LYS A 528 34.75 18.55 14.93
C LYS A 528 34.63 17.10 15.45
N THR A 529 33.45 16.72 15.93
CA THR A 529 33.16 15.39 16.49
C THR A 529 31.96 14.70 15.82
N LEU A 530 31.02 15.47 15.28
CA LEU A 530 29.87 14.95 14.55
C LEU A 530 30.32 14.34 13.22
N THR A 531 30.03 13.06 13.03
CA THR A 531 30.33 12.27 11.83
C THR A 531 29.07 11.95 11.02
N SER A 532 27.91 11.81 11.66
CA SER A 532 26.63 11.57 11.00
C SER A 532 25.57 12.62 11.35
N LEU A 533 24.74 12.99 10.37
CA LEU A 533 23.66 13.96 10.55
C LEU A 533 22.46 13.52 9.71
N HIS A 534 21.37 13.12 10.38
CA HIS A 534 20.17 12.60 9.72
C HIS A 534 19.02 13.59 9.87
N LEU A 535 18.86 14.43 8.85
CA LEU A 535 17.85 15.47 8.78
C LEU A 535 16.60 14.99 8.02
N GLU A 536 16.24 13.72 8.17
CA GLU A 536 15.05 13.13 7.56
C GLU A 536 13.77 13.90 7.94
N HIS A 537 12.87 14.09 6.96
CA HIS A 537 11.55 14.69 7.12
C HIS A 537 11.51 16.13 7.69
N CYS A 538 12.68 16.77 7.89
CA CYS A 538 12.82 18.01 8.66
C CYS A 538 11.97 19.20 8.18
N ARG A 539 11.44 19.21 6.96
CA ARG A 539 10.91 20.41 6.29
C ARG A 539 11.99 21.49 6.06
N ILE A 540 13.19 21.07 5.71
CA ILE A 540 14.25 21.94 5.20
C ILE A 540 13.98 22.21 3.73
N GLY A 541 13.97 23.48 3.36
CA GLY A 541 13.91 23.94 1.98
C GLY A 541 15.24 24.52 1.53
N THR A 542 15.18 25.42 0.54
CA THR A 542 16.34 26.06 -0.09
C THR A 542 17.29 26.71 0.92
N ALA A 543 16.76 27.43 1.91
CA ALA A 543 17.54 28.26 2.82
C ALA A 543 18.38 27.42 3.80
N GLY A 544 17.79 26.40 4.43
CA GLY A 544 18.52 25.51 5.32
C GLY A 544 19.54 24.64 4.57
N LEU A 545 19.23 24.20 3.34
CA LEU A 545 20.20 23.50 2.49
C LEU A 545 21.38 24.38 2.09
N GLN A 546 21.16 25.65 1.74
CA GLN A 546 22.24 26.60 1.46
C GLN A 546 23.12 26.83 2.69
N ALA A 547 22.52 26.95 3.88
CA ALA A 547 23.25 27.09 5.13
C ALA A 547 24.13 25.86 5.42
N ILE A 548 23.56 24.65 5.32
CA ILE A 548 24.25 23.37 5.51
C ILE A 548 25.38 23.22 4.48
N SER A 549 25.10 23.43 3.19
CA SER A 549 26.11 23.36 2.12
C SER A 549 27.29 24.29 2.39
N GLY A 550 27.02 25.55 2.76
CA GLY A 550 28.04 26.54 3.12
C GLY A 550 28.78 26.24 4.43
N ALA A 551 28.27 25.34 5.29
CA ALA A 551 29.01 24.81 6.42
C ALA A 551 29.87 23.59 6.03
N LEU A 552 29.39 22.71 5.15
CA LEU A 552 30.08 21.48 4.73
C LEU A 552 31.27 21.73 3.79
N VAL A 553 31.38 22.90 3.16
CA VAL A 553 32.64 23.34 2.52
C VAL A 553 33.76 23.58 3.54
N GLN A 554 33.44 23.80 4.82
CA GLN A 554 34.41 24.06 5.91
C GLN A 554 34.45 22.96 6.99
N ASN A 555 33.41 22.13 7.07
CA ASN A 555 33.41 20.94 7.90
C ASN A 555 34.14 19.80 7.17
N ASN A 556 34.99 19.11 7.91
CA ASN A 556 35.85 18.03 7.42
C ASN A 556 35.77 16.80 8.34
N THR A 557 34.66 16.65 9.06
CA THR A 557 34.42 15.55 10.03
C THR A 557 33.13 14.81 9.76
N LEU A 558 32.14 15.46 9.15
CA LEU A 558 30.90 14.81 8.72
C LEU A 558 31.19 13.92 7.51
N THR A 559 30.95 12.62 7.69
CA THR A 559 31.08 11.58 6.66
C THR A 559 29.73 11.18 6.08
N THR A 560 28.66 11.28 6.87
CA THR A 560 27.32 10.85 6.49
C THR A 560 26.32 11.99 6.65
N LEU A 561 25.59 12.29 5.58
CA LEU A 561 24.52 13.29 5.57
C LEU A 561 23.27 12.68 4.94
N ASN A 562 22.25 12.46 5.76
CA ASN A 562 20.93 12.05 5.29
C ASN A 562 20.01 13.28 5.28
N LEU A 563 19.35 13.51 4.15
CA LEU A 563 18.45 14.64 3.91
C LEU A 563 17.08 14.19 3.36
N SER A 564 16.74 12.90 3.57
CA SER A 564 15.55 12.27 3.00
C SER A 564 14.24 13.01 3.36
N MET A 565 13.23 12.88 2.49
CA MET A 565 11.85 13.32 2.75
C MET A 565 11.68 14.82 3.10
N ASN A 566 12.65 15.65 2.72
CA ASN A 566 12.55 17.11 2.79
C ASN A 566 11.91 17.70 1.52
N PRO A 567 11.27 18.89 1.60
CA PRO A 567 10.79 19.67 0.46
C PRO A 567 11.96 20.36 -0.26
N ILE A 568 12.84 19.54 -0.83
CA ILE A 568 14.05 19.98 -1.52
C ILE A 568 13.68 20.43 -2.93
N ASP A 569 14.01 21.67 -3.24
CA ASP A 569 13.90 22.26 -4.57
C ASP A 569 15.24 22.21 -5.32
N ASP A 570 15.19 22.45 -6.63
CA ASP A 570 16.35 22.55 -7.53
C ASP A 570 17.50 23.39 -6.95
N VAL A 571 17.19 24.53 -6.31
CA VAL A 571 18.20 25.47 -5.82
C VAL A 571 18.87 24.95 -4.56
N GLY A 572 18.13 24.32 -3.65
CA GLY A 572 18.67 23.63 -2.50
C GLY A 572 19.57 22.46 -2.90
N ALA A 573 19.13 21.63 -3.84
CA ALA A 573 19.91 20.48 -4.30
C ALA A 573 21.18 20.89 -5.09
N ASN A 574 21.10 21.90 -5.96
CA ASN A 574 22.27 22.44 -6.65
C ASN A 574 23.32 23.00 -5.67
N SER A 575 22.90 23.50 -4.51
CA SER A 575 23.81 23.97 -3.46
C SER A 575 24.62 22.82 -2.84
N ILE A 576 24.00 21.63 -2.67
CA ILE A 576 24.69 20.41 -2.23
C ILE A 576 25.62 19.90 -3.35
N ALA A 577 25.17 19.90 -4.61
CA ALA A 577 25.98 19.43 -5.75
C ALA A 577 27.25 20.28 -5.96
N GLU A 578 27.19 21.60 -5.76
CA GLU A 578 28.37 22.46 -5.82
C GLU A 578 29.32 22.19 -4.63
N MET A 579 28.77 21.98 -3.43
CA MET A 579 29.56 21.63 -2.24
C MET A 579 30.32 20.31 -2.44
N LEU A 580 29.68 19.27 -3.00
CA LEU A 580 30.29 17.96 -3.26
C LEU A 580 31.56 17.99 -4.13
N LYS A 581 31.70 18.98 -5.04
CA LYS A 581 32.92 19.16 -5.86
C LYS A 581 34.15 19.56 -5.02
N SER A 582 33.94 20.08 -3.81
CA SER A 582 34.96 20.69 -2.97
C SER A 582 35.11 20.06 -1.58
N ASN A 583 34.07 19.41 -1.06
CA ASN A 583 34.14 18.71 0.22
C ASN A 583 35.00 17.43 0.10
N THR A 584 35.74 17.14 1.17
CA THR A 584 36.73 16.06 1.26
C THR A 584 36.50 15.11 2.44
N SER A 585 35.30 15.12 3.04
CA SER A 585 34.95 14.27 4.18
C SER A 585 33.73 13.39 3.96
N LEU A 586 32.78 13.82 3.12
CA LEU A 586 31.52 13.11 2.92
C LEU A 586 31.74 11.84 2.08
N THR A 587 31.34 10.71 2.65
CA THR A 587 31.38 9.37 2.06
C THR A 587 29.99 8.86 1.70
N THR A 588 28.96 9.34 2.39
CA THR A 588 27.57 8.84 2.31
C THR A 588 26.57 10.00 2.22
N LEU A 589 25.66 9.95 1.26
CA LEU A 589 24.65 10.97 1.02
C LEU A 589 23.31 10.35 0.57
N ASP A 590 22.22 10.66 1.29
CA ASP A 590 20.95 9.93 1.16
C ASP A 590 19.78 10.79 0.65
N GLN A 591 19.11 10.27 -0.39
CA GLN A 591 17.80 10.64 -0.97
C GLN A 591 17.58 12.13 -1.24
N LEU A 592 18.24 12.60 -2.30
CA LEU A 592 18.21 14.01 -2.74
C LEU A 592 17.66 14.23 -4.15
N ARG A 593 16.73 15.18 -4.28
CA ARG A 593 16.14 15.66 -5.55
C ARG A 593 17.08 16.59 -6.31
N PHE A 594 18.15 16.04 -6.88
CA PHE A 594 19.09 16.80 -7.70
C PHE A 594 18.58 17.12 -9.10
N LYS A 595 19.15 18.18 -9.71
CA LYS A 595 19.29 18.25 -11.16
C LYS A 595 20.43 17.34 -11.63
N MET A 596 20.16 16.61 -12.71
CA MET A 596 20.97 15.46 -13.13
C MET A 596 22.32 15.85 -13.74
N HIS A 597 22.47 17.07 -14.27
CA HIS A 597 23.75 17.54 -14.78
C HIS A 597 24.70 17.92 -13.63
N GLU A 598 24.19 18.62 -12.63
CA GLU A 598 24.94 19.15 -11.50
C GLU A 598 25.49 18.04 -10.60
N ILE A 599 24.69 17.00 -10.29
CA ILE A 599 25.17 15.83 -9.53
C ILE A 599 26.16 14.98 -10.33
N ALA A 600 26.00 14.87 -11.66
CA ALA A 600 26.93 14.13 -12.50
C ALA A 600 28.30 14.83 -12.63
N GLU A 601 28.34 16.16 -12.73
CA GLU A 601 29.60 16.92 -12.67
C GLU A 601 30.24 16.88 -11.28
N ALA A 602 29.44 16.85 -10.21
CA ALA A 602 29.94 16.60 -8.86
C ALA A 602 30.59 15.20 -8.74
N LEU A 603 29.94 14.14 -9.24
CA LEU A 603 30.47 12.78 -9.24
C LEU A 603 31.75 12.59 -10.07
N LYS A 604 31.96 13.37 -11.14
CA LYS A 604 33.21 13.34 -11.92
C LYS A 604 34.40 13.96 -11.17
N GLN A 605 34.14 14.91 -10.26
CA GLN A 605 35.17 15.70 -9.57
C GLN A 605 35.41 15.22 -8.13
N ASN A 606 34.37 14.72 -7.46
CA ASN A 606 34.46 14.24 -6.10
C ASN A 606 35.25 12.92 -6.02
N THR A 607 36.07 12.80 -4.98
CA THR A 607 36.99 11.67 -4.75
C THR A 607 36.79 10.99 -3.39
N THR A 608 35.69 11.25 -2.69
CA THR A 608 35.43 10.78 -1.32
C THR A 608 34.10 10.06 -1.13
N LEU A 609 33.11 10.35 -1.96
CA LEU A 609 31.79 9.76 -1.92
C LEU A 609 31.89 8.29 -2.40
N THR A 610 31.64 7.37 -1.47
CA THR A 610 31.60 5.92 -1.72
C THR A 610 30.17 5.42 -1.87
N THR A 611 29.22 6.07 -1.22
CA THR A 611 27.81 5.70 -1.17
C THR A 611 26.94 6.89 -1.55
N LEU A 612 26.06 6.68 -2.54
CA LEU A 612 25.07 7.68 -2.95
C LEU A 612 23.72 6.99 -3.14
N ASP A 613 22.73 7.41 -2.35
CA ASP A 613 21.33 7.00 -2.56
C ASP A 613 20.55 8.11 -3.24
N LEU A 614 20.14 7.88 -4.49
CA LEU A 614 19.21 8.72 -5.25
C LEU A 614 17.86 8.01 -5.46
N SER A 615 17.54 6.99 -4.65
CA SER A 615 16.22 6.34 -4.68
C SER A 615 15.08 7.35 -4.44
N ARG A 616 13.90 7.08 -5.02
CA ARG A 616 12.67 7.88 -4.88
C ARG A 616 12.74 9.32 -5.41
N ASN A 617 13.66 9.55 -6.35
CA ASN A 617 13.76 10.78 -7.13
C ASN A 617 13.36 10.48 -8.57
N ASN A 618 12.52 11.32 -9.19
CA ASN A 618 12.20 11.19 -10.61
C ASN A 618 13.43 11.62 -11.44
N ILE A 619 14.32 10.66 -11.69
CA ILE A 619 15.57 10.80 -12.43
C ILE A 619 15.29 10.69 -13.93
N GLY A 620 14.41 9.75 -14.30
CA GLY A 620 14.04 9.46 -15.67
C GLY A 620 15.20 8.85 -16.49
N ALA A 621 14.88 8.40 -17.70
CA ALA A 621 15.89 7.87 -18.62
C ALA A 621 17.05 8.83 -18.91
N VAL A 622 16.76 10.13 -19.02
CA VAL A 622 17.78 11.16 -19.28
C VAL A 622 18.72 11.30 -18.09
N GLY A 623 18.21 11.34 -16.86
CA GLY A 623 19.04 11.45 -15.67
C GLY A 623 19.97 10.26 -15.49
N ALA A 624 19.44 9.04 -15.71
CA ALA A 624 20.23 7.82 -15.68
C ALA A 624 21.36 7.80 -16.72
N GLN A 625 21.16 8.40 -17.90
CA GLN A 625 22.21 8.57 -18.91
C GLN A 625 23.32 9.52 -18.45
N VAL A 626 23.00 10.63 -17.77
CA VAL A 626 24.05 11.54 -17.26
C VAL A 626 24.82 10.91 -16.09
N ILE A 627 24.12 10.20 -15.19
CA ILE A 627 24.74 9.42 -14.11
C ILE A 627 25.66 8.32 -14.69
N ALA A 628 25.19 7.57 -15.70
CA ALA A 628 26.00 6.56 -16.38
C ALA A 628 27.27 7.14 -17.02
N GLU A 629 27.23 8.34 -17.58
CA GLU A 629 28.44 9.00 -18.10
C GLU A 629 29.41 9.43 -16.98
N ALA A 630 28.91 9.87 -15.82
CA ALA A 630 29.76 10.11 -14.66
C ALA A 630 30.40 8.81 -14.12
N LEU A 631 29.65 7.70 -14.09
CA LEU A 631 30.13 6.38 -13.62
C LEU A 631 31.27 5.80 -14.46
N LYS A 632 31.37 6.12 -15.76
CA LYS A 632 32.53 5.71 -16.59
C LYS A 632 33.84 6.35 -16.11
N GLN A 633 33.74 7.53 -15.50
CA GLN A 633 34.89 8.37 -15.11
C GLN A 633 35.20 8.23 -13.62
N ASN A 634 34.18 8.25 -12.75
CA ASN A 634 34.35 8.09 -11.30
C ASN A 634 34.95 6.73 -10.93
N ARG A 635 35.83 6.72 -9.92
CA ARG A 635 36.54 5.54 -9.41
C ARG A 635 36.47 5.38 -7.88
N THR A 636 35.50 6.04 -7.24
CA THR A 636 35.37 6.10 -5.76
C THR A 636 34.01 5.62 -5.26
N LEU A 637 32.96 5.80 -6.06
CA LEU A 637 31.61 5.35 -5.73
C LEU A 637 31.55 3.82 -5.83
N THR A 638 31.45 3.17 -4.67
CA THR A 638 31.30 1.71 -4.54
C THR A 638 29.83 1.28 -4.49
N THR A 639 28.95 2.15 -4.01
CA THR A 639 27.53 1.87 -3.78
C THR A 639 26.67 2.95 -4.41
N LEU A 640 25.77 2.54 -5.30
CA LEU A 640 24.78 3.42 -5.93
C LEU A 640 23.38 2.81 -5.81
N CYS A 641 22.49 3.53 -5.15
CA CYS A 641 21.08 3.18 -5.05
C CYS A 641 20.26 4.15 -5.92
N LEU A 642 19.46 3.60 -6.83
CA LEU A 642 18.57 4.31 -7.76
C LEU A 642 17.15 3.72 -7.69
N ASN A 643 16.74 3.20 -6.53
CA ASN A 643 15.48 2.46 -6.43
C ASN A 643 14.27 3.41 -6.60
N GLN A 644 13.23 3.01 -7.33
CA GLN A 644 12.03 3.83 -7.56
C GLN A 644 12.38 5.21 -8.17
N ALA A 645 13.17 5.22 -9.26
CA ALA A 645 13.69 6.44 -9.87
C ALA A 645 13.26 6.69 -11.33
N GLU A 646 12.29 5.91 -11.83
CA GLU A 646 11.66 6.05 -13.15
C GLU A 646 12.64 5.98 -14.34
N ILE A 647 13.79 5.31 -14.18
CA ILE A 647 14.86 5.35 -15.19
C ILE A 647 14.51 4.62 -16.50
N GLY A 648 13.66 3.59 -16.45
CA GLY A 648 13.17 2.82 -17.59
C GLY A 648 14.26 2.16 -18.47
N ALA A 649 13.82 1.57 -19.59
CA ALA A 649 14.65 0.80 -20.52
C ALA A 649 15.94 1.51 -20.96
N THR A 650 15.82 2.77 -21.38
CA THR A 650 16.92 3.57 -21.91
C THR A 650 17.86 4.10 -20.81
N GLY A 651 17.40 4.18 -19.56
CA GLY A 651 18.24 4.43 -18.39
C GLY A 651 19.03 3.18 -17.97
N VAL A 652 18.35 2.04 -17.82
CA VAL A 652 18.98 0.75 -17.48
C VAL A 652 20.05 0.38 -18.51
N LYS A 653 19.77 0.55 -19.80
CA LYS A 653 20.76 0.31 -20.88
C LYS A 653 21.99 1.21 -20.77
N ALA A 654 21.83 2.48 -20.38
CA ALA A 654 22.96 3.39 -20.20
C ALA A 654 23.83 2.97 -19.00
N ILE A 655 23.21 2.58 -17.89
CA ILE A 655 23.91 2.04 -16.71
C ILE A 655 24.64 0.73 -17.07
N ALA A 656 24.05 -0.14 -17.88
CA ALA A 656 24.69 -1.36 -18.38
C ALA A 656 25.97 -1.06 -19.19
N GLU A 657 25.96 -0.04 -20.07
CA GLU A 657 27.20 0.37 -20.76
C GLU A 657 28.23 1.00 -19.81
N ALA A 658 27.81 1.69 -18.75
CA ALA A 658 28.73 2.21 -17.73
C ALA A 658 29.38 1.08 -16.89
N LEU A 659 28.63 0.03 -16.55
CA LEU A 659 29.13 -1.13 -15.79
C LEU A 659 30.25 -1.89 -16.52
N LYS A 660 30.31 -1.85 -17.86
CA LYS A 660 31.42 -2.44 -18.63
C LYS A 660 32.74 -1.66 -18.52
N MET A 661 32.68 -0.39 -18.09
CA MET A 661 33.83 0.53 -18.02
C MET A 661 34.21 0.92 -16.58
N ASN A 662 33.25 0.91 -15.67
CA ASN A 662 33.45 1.16 -14.25
C ASN A 662 34.10 -0.06 -13.60
N ALA A 663 35.06 0.20 -12.71
CA ALA A 663 35.79 -0.83 -11.96
C ALA A 663 35.97 -0.39 -10.48
N ALA A 664 34.92 0.21 -9.91
CA ALA A 664 34.86 0.69 -8.53
C ALA A 664 33.53 0.33 -7.86
N LEU A 665 32.43 0.31 -8.62
CA LEU A 665 31.10 -0.05 -8.14
C LEU A 665 31.06 -1.54 -7.78
N THR A 666 30.73 -1.81 -6.52
CA THR A 666 30.57 -3.16 -5.95
C THR A 666 29.11 -3.46 -5.62
N THR A 667 28.31 -2.43 -5.34
CA THR A 667 26.87 -2.53 -5.03
C THR A 667 26.05 -1.60 -5.93
N LEU A 668 25.03 -2.16 -6.59
CA LEU A 668 24.08 -1.41 -7.41
C LEU A 668 22.65 -1.85 -7.09
N GLU A 669 21.77 -0.89 -6.81
CA GLU A 669 20.35 -1.15 -6.59
C GLU A 669 19.47 -0.37 -7.57
N LEU A 670 18.65 -1.10 -8.33
CA LEU A 670 17.75 -0.60 -9.37
C LEU A 670 16.29 -1.07 -9.19
N ASP A 671 15.86 -1.43 -7.98
CA ASP A 671 14.47 -1.85 -7.70
C ASP A 671 13.46 -0.76 -8.03
N GLY A 672 12.19 -1.08 -8.27
CA GLY A 672 11.17 -0.04 -8.49
C GLY A 672 11.24 0.73 -9.83
N ASN A 673 11.98 0.26 -10.85
CA ASN A 673 12.32 1.07 -12.04
C ASN A 673 11.64 0.67 -13.36
N SER A 674 10.58 -0.15 -13.32
CA SER A 674 10.03 -0.83 -14.50
C SER A 674 11.07 -1.69 -15.21
N ILE A 675 11.60 -2.68 -14.47
CA ILE A 675 12.58 -3.65 -14.96
C ILE A 675 11.88 -4.96 -15.30
N GLY A 676 11.51 -5.11 -16.56
CA GLY A 676 10.97 -6.33 -17.14
C GLY A 676 12.01 -7.15 -17.90
N ASP A 677 11.54 -7.93 -18.87
CA ASP A 677 12.38 -8.84 -19.64
C ASP A 677 13.43 -8.11 -20.50
N ALA A 678 13.08 -6.99 -21.13
CA ALA A 678 13.97 -6.24 -22.03
C ALA A 678 15.11 -5.53 -21.26
N GLU A 679 14.80 -4.97 -20.10
CA GLU A 679 15.75 -4.30 -19.20
C GLU A 679 16.74 -5.31 -18.63
N THR A 680 16.22 -6.47 -18.23
CA THR A 680 17.02 -7.59 -17.71
C THR A 680 17.94 -8.16 -18.80
N GLN A 681 17.45 -8.28 -20.04
CA GLN A 681 18.27 -8.64 -21.20
C GLN A 681 19.33 -7.59 -21.54
N ALA A 682 19.05 -6.30 -21.35
CA ALA A 682 20.01 -5.22 -21.61
C ALA A 682 21.16 -5.19 -20.59
N ILE A 683 20.89 -5.47 -19.31
CA ILE A 683 21.92 -5.44 -18.25
C ILE A 683 22.72 -6.75 -18.13
N ALA A 684 22.11 -7.91 -18.44
CA ALA A 684 22.77 -9.22 -18.29
C ALA A 684 24.16 -9.35 -18.98
N PRO A 685 24.38 -8.90 -20.23
CA PRO A 685 25.70 -8.95 -20.86
C PRO A 685 26.76 -8.09 -20.14
N ALA A 686 26.34 -6.97 -19.54
CA ALA A 686 27.24 -6.13 -18.74
C ALA A 686 27.60 -6.81 -17.41
N LEU A 687 26.67 -7.53 -16.79
CA LEU A 687 26.91 -8.28 -15.56
C LEU A 687 27.83 -9.49 -15.76
N VAL A 688 27.79 -10.14 -16.93
CA VAL A 688 28.76 -11.20 -17.28
C VAL A 688 30.16 -10.63 -17.53
N GLN A 689 30.27 -9.39 -18.04
CA GLN A 689 31.55 -8.74 -18.35
C GLN A 689 32.18 -7.98 -17.16
N ASN A 690 31.37 -7.45 -16.25
CA ASN A 690 31.86 -6.69 -15.10
C ASN A 690 32.53 -7.60 -14.06
N THR A 691 33.64 -7.12 -13.49
CA THR A 691 34.51 -7.87 -12.57
C THR A 691 34.60 -7.28 -11.16
N THR A 692 33.74 -6.31 -10.82
CA THR A 692 33.77 -5.60 -9.52
C THR A 692 32.46 -5.62 -8.75
N LEU A 693 31.33 -5.80 -9.44
CA LEU A 693 30.01 -5.87 -8.83
C LEU A 693 29.86 -7.20 -8.08
N THR A 694 29.63 -7.10 -6.77
CA THR A 694 29.44 -8.23 -5.85
C THR A 694 28.03 -8.28 -5.29
N SER A 695 27.33 -7.15 -5.24
CA SER A 695 25.92 -7.03 -4.84
C SER A 695 25.10 -6.34 -5.91
N LEU A 696 24.00 -6.97 -6.32
CA LEU A 696 23.04 -6.42 -7.25
C LEU A 696 21.62 -6.59 -6.73
N LYS A 697 20.84 -5.52 -6.82
CA LYS A 697 19.40 -5.55 -6.60
C LYS A 697 18.66 -5.05 -7.85
N LEU A 698 17.79 -5.87 -8.43
CA LEU A 698 16.95 -5.56 -9.59
C LEU A 698 15.48 -5.77 -9.24
N GLY A 699 14.57 -4.94 -9.76
CA GLY A 699 13.16 -5.20 -9.53
C GLY A 699 12.14 -4.18 -10.06
N SER A 700 10.89 -4.51 -9.74
CA SER A 700 9.62 -3.91 -10.17
C SER A 700 9.39 -3.98 -11.68
N ASP A 701 9.06 -5.16 -12.18
CA ASP A 701 7.83 -5.40 -12.96
C ASP A 701 7.56 -6.91 -13.02
N VAL A 702 6.74 -7.40 -13.95
CA VAL A 702 6.57 -8.84 -14.17
C VAL A 702 7.82 -9.40 -14.86
N LEU A 703 8.63 -10.20 -14.15
CA LEU A 703 9.74 -10.91 -14.76
C LEU A 703 9.22 -12.15 -15.49
N GLY A 704 9.26 -12.09 -16.81
CA GLY A 704 8.83 -13.12 -17.73
C GLY A 704 9.90 -14.19 -17.96
N LYS A 705 9.67 -15.00 -19.00
CA LYS A 705 10.55 -16.13 -19.34
C LYS A 705 11.90 -15.65 -19.88
N ALA A 706 11.95 -14.52 -20.59
CA ALA A 706 13.14 -14.09 -21.31
C ALA A 706 14.12 -13.32 -20.40
N GLY A 707 13.61 -12.53 -19.45
CA GLY A 707 14.40 -11.89 -18.40
C GLY A 707 14.91 -12.92 -17.39
N ALA A 708 14.08 -13.90 -17.01
CA ALA A 708 14.54 -15.01 -16.18
C ALA A 708 15.64 -15.86 -16.86
N HIS A 709 15.59 -16.03 -18.18
CA HIS A 709 16.67 -16.68 -18.93
C HIS A 709 17.95 -15.82 -18.99
N ALA A 710 17.82 -14.49 -19.07
CA ALA A 710 18.95 -13.57 -18.97
C ALA A 710 19.61 -13.62 -17.57
N ILE A 711 18.83 -13.62 -16.48
CA ILE A 711 19.35 -13.87 -15.12
C ILE A 711 20.00 -15.25 -15.00
N ALA A 712 19.38 -16.30 -15.55
CA ALA A 712 19.96 -17.65 -15.55
C ALA A 712 21.30 -17.72 -16.30
N THR A 713 21.48 -16.91 -17.34
CA THR A 713 22.77 -16.75 -18.03
C THR A 713 23.80 -16.04 -17.15
N VAL A 714 23.43 -14.93 -16.48
CA VAL A 714 24.30 -14.25 -15.51
C VAL A 714 24.74 -15.21 -14.40
N LEU A 715 23.81 -15.95 -13.79
CA LEU A 715 24.10 -16.90 -12.71
C LEU A 715 25.02 -18.06 -13.13
N LYS A 716 25.03 -18.44 -14.42
CA LYS A 716 25.92 -19.48 -14.97
C LYS A 716 27.30 -18.96 -15.40
N GLN A 717 27.47 -17.64 -15.61
CA GLN A 717 28.66 -17.08 -16.28
C GLN A 717 29.40 -16.01 -15.47
N ASN A 718 28.72 -15.24 -14.60
CA ASN A 718 29.37 -14.23 -13.77
C ASN A 718 30.15 -14.89 -12.61
N ALA A 719 31.37 -14.40 -12.38
CA ALA A 719 32.32 -14.93 -11.40
C ALA A 719 32.52 -14.05 -10.15
N THR A 720 31.69 -13.03 -9.92
CA THR A 720 31.93 -11.99 -8.88
C THR A 720 30.73 -11.69 -7.98
N LEU A 721 29.52 -11.95 -8.44
CA LEU A 721 28.28 -11.63 -7.77
C LEU A 721 28.03 -12.61 -6.62
N THR A 722 28.20 -12.13 -5.39
CA THR A 722 27.97 -12.91 -4.16
C THR A 722 26.56 -12.70 -3.61
N THR A 723 25.94 -11.55 -3.91
CA THR A 723 24.60 -11.18 -3.49
C THR A 723 23.73 -10.77 -4.68
N LEU A 724 22.58 -11.41 -4.85
CA LEU A 724 21.56 -11.05 -5.84
C LEU A 724 20.19 -10.97 -5.16
N GLU A 725 19.58 -9.78 -5.19
CA GLU A 725 18.19 -9.55 -4.79
C GLU A 725 17.34 -9.26 -6.04
N LEU A 726 16.30 -10.07 -6.25
CA LEU A 726 15.34 -9.92 -7.34
C LEU A 726 13.95 -9.66 -6.75
N SER A 727 13.41 -8.47 -7.00
CA SER A 727 12.09 -8.04 -6.54
C SER A 727 11.11 -7.91 -7.70
N ALA A 728 10.38 -8.98 -8.05
CA ALA A 728 9.54 -9.00 -9.25
C ALA A 728 8.32 -9.91 -9.07
N SER A 729 7.29 -9.70 -9.89
CA SER A 729 6.17 -10.65 -9.99
C SER A 729 6.59 -11.83 -10.86
N PHE A 730 6.86 -13.00 -10.26
CA PHE A 730 7.45 -14.12 -11.02
C PHE A 730 6.40 -15.04 -11.66
N VAL A 731 6.42 -15.09 -13.00
CA VAL A 731 5.77 -16.18 -13.75
C VAL A 731 6.39 -17.51 -13.32
N ALA A 732 5.61 -18.59 -13.15
CA ALA A 732 6.10 -19.85 -12.58
C ALA A 732 7.33 -20.45 -13.30
N CYS A 733 7.44 -20.21 -14.62
CA CYS A 733 8.59 -20.64 -15.42
C CYS A 733 9.88 -19.84 -15.12
N ALA A 734 9.78 -18.60 -14.63
CA ALA A 734 10.92 -17.79 -14.24
C ALA A 734 11.66 -18.40 -13.03
N VAL A 735 10.93 -18.75 -11.97
CA VAL A 735 11.49 -19.38 -10.76
C VAL A 735 12.18 -20.70 -11.10
N GLN A 736 11.54 -21.55 -11.93
CA GLN A 736 12.13 -22.80 -12.42
C GLN A 736 13.45 -22.56 -13.17
N THR A 737 13.48 -21.57 -14.07
CA THR A 737 14.64 -21.22 -14.91
C THR A 737 15.82 -20.71 -14.07
N ILE A 738 15.54 -19.86 -13.08
CA ILE A 738 16.54 -19.31 -12.16
C ILE A 738 17.06 -20.40 -11.21
N ALA A 739 16.19 -21.23 -10.64
CA ALA A 739 16.59 -22.35 -9.78
C ALA A 739 17.46 -23.38 -10.54
N ALA A 740 17.15 -23.66 -11.81
CA ALA A 740 17.99 -24.49 -12.67
C ALA A 740 19.39 -23.90 -12.92
N ALA A 741 19.55 -22.57 -12.91
CA ALA A 741 20.87 -21.93 -12.99
C ALA A 741 21.65 -21.99 -11.67
N LEU A 742 20.97 -21.82 -10.52
CA LEU A 742 21.59 -21.89 -9.19
C LEU A 742 22.29 -23.23 -8.91
N LYS A 743 21.83 -24.33 -9.50
CA LYS A 743 22.50 -25.65 -9.48
C LYS A 743 23.97 -25.60 -9.93
N HIS A 744 24.31 -24.69 -10.83
CA HIS A 744 25.63 -24.57 -11.46
C HIS A 744 26.41 -23.32 -11.02
N ASN A 745 25.78 -22.42 -10.26
CA ASN A 745 26.46 -21.24 -9.75
C ASN A 745 27.40 -21.63 -8.59
N THR A 746 28.59 -21.01 -8.57
CA THR A 746 29.67 -21.28 -7.60
C THR A 746 30.20 -20.03 -6.91
N THR A 747 29.43 -18.93 -6.93
CA THR A 747 29.89 -17.59 -6.51
C THR A 747 28.88 -16.86 -5.62
N LEU A 748 27.60 -17.12 -5.83
CA LEU A 748 26.51 -16.57 -5.04
C LEU A 748 26.46 -17.25 -3.67
N THR A 749 26.49 -16.42 -2.63
CA THR A 749 26.36 -16.84 -1.22
C THR A 749 25.03 -16.39 -0.63
N THR A 750 24.49 -15.27 -1.13
CA THR A 750 23.19 -14.71 -0.75
C THR A 750 22.30 -14.57 -1.98
N PHE A 751 21.21 -15.33 -2.01
CA PHE A 751 20.15 -15.16 -3.01
C PHE A 751 18.87 -14.72 -2.33
N LYS A 752 18.22 -13.70 -2.88
CA LYS A 752 16.94 -13.22 -2.40
C LYS A 752 15.94 -13.07 -3.54
N LEU A 753 14.78 -13.69 -3.37
CA LEU A 753 13.58 -13.47 -4.15
C LEU A 753 12.58 -12.72 -3.26
N ARG A 754 12.03 -11.60 -3.74
CA ARG A 754 10.85 -10.98 -3.13
C ARG A 754 9.79 -10.83 -4.22
N ASP A 755 8.63 -11.47 -4.06
CA ASP A 755 7.47 -11.03 -4.83
C ASP A 755 6.94 -9.80 -4.12
N TRP A 756 6.86 -8.66 -4.81
CA TRP A 756 6.22 -7.47 -4.23
C TRP A 756 4.70 -7.55 -4.32
N ASN A 757 4.17 -8.52 -5.06
CA ASN A 757 2.74 -8.73 -5.08
C ASN A 757 2.30 -9.45 -3.80
N ASN A 758 1.33 -8.82 -3.14
CA ASN A 758 0.28 -9.50 -2.42
C ASN A 758 -0.60 -10.30 -3.42
N TYR A 759 0.01 -11.21 -4.21
CA TYR A 759 -0.62 -11.90 -5.33
C TYR A 759 -1.55 -12.99 -4.81
N ASP A 760 -2.80 -12.60 -4.62
CA ASP A 760 -3.88 -13.53 -4.41
C ASP A 760 -4.58 -13.82 -5.75
N PRO A 761 -4.48 -15.05 -6.31
CA PRO A 761 -5.28 -15.46 -7.46
C PRO A 761 -6.78 -15.43 -7.16
N GLU A 762 -7.17 -15.46 -5.88
CA GLU A 762 -8.54 -15.26 -5.43
C GLU A 762 -8.92 -13.77 -5.45
N PHE A 763 -7.97 -12.82 -5.34
CA PHE A 763 -8.22 -11.37 -5.56
C PHE A 763 -8.42 -11.00 -7.04
N GLU A 764 -7.70 -11.62 -7.97
CA GLU A 764 -7.99 -11.47 -9.42
C GLU A 764 -9.38 -12.02 -9.77
N ARG A 765 -9.84 -13.05 -9.02
CA ARG A 765 -11.20 -13.59 -9.07
C ARG A 765 -12.24 -12.76 -8.28
N GLU A 766 -11.85 -12.04 -7.22
CA GLU A 766 -12.71 -11.10 -6.48
C GLU A 766 -12.87 -9.77 -7.22
N MET A 767 -11.86 -9.30 -7.98
CA MET A 767 -11.97 -8.07 -8.79
C MET A 767 -12.83 -8.26 -10.05
N SER A 768 -13.08 -9.51 -10.44
CA SER A 768 -14.14 -9.88 -11.40
C SER A 768 -15.51 -10.11 -10.74
N GLU A 769 -15.59 -10.04 -9.41
CA GLU A 769 -16.82 -9.81 -8.64
C GLU A 769 -16.98 -8.30 -8.31
N PRO A 770 -18.18 -7.80 -7.97
CA PRO A 770 -18.42 -6.35 -7.86
C PRO A 770 -17.77 -5.73 -6.60
N LEU A 771 -16.70 -4.95 -6.82
CA LEU A 771 -16.02 -4.16 -5.78
C LEU A 771 -16.92 -3.09 -5.13
N THR A 772 -16.77 -2.94 -3.81
CA THR A 772 -17.37 -1.85 -3.02
C THR A 772 -16.45 -0.63 -2.95
N THR A 773 -17.05 0.56 -2.90
CA THR A 773 -16.33 1.83 -3.08
C THR A 773 -15.34 2.15 -1.96
N GLU A 774 -15.59 1.69 -0.72
CA GLU A 774 -14.72 1.90 0.44
C GLU A 774 -13.34 1.23 0.29
N ARG A 775 -13.30 0.03 -0.31
CA ARG A 775 -12.06 -0.73 -0.59
C ARG A 775 -11.19 0.01 -1.62
N LEU A 776 -11.80 0.59 -2.66
CA LEU A 776 -11.12 1.43 -3.66
C LEU A 776 -10.67 2.79 -3.11
N LEU A 777 -11.51 3.48 -2.32
CA LEU A 777 -11.20 4.83 -1.80
C LEU A 777 -10.02 4.88 -0.81
N SER A 778 -9.70 3.76 -0.16
CA SER A 778 -8.50 3.65 0.69
C SER A 778 -7.24 3.38 -0.13
N GLN A 779 -7.34 2.63 -1.23
CA GLN A 779 -6.20 2.23 -2.07
C GLN A 779 -5.81 3.29 -3.11
N VAL A 780 -6.77 3.96 -3.74
CA VAL A 780 -6.50 5.00 -4.77
C VAL A 780 -5.90 6.29 -4.18
N ARG A 781 -5.91 6.48 -2.85
CA ARG A 781 -5.23 7.62 -2.22
C ARG A 781 -3.70 7.58 -2.32
N ASN A 782 -3.11 6.39 -2.48
CA ASN A 782 -1.69 6.18 -2.83
C ASN A 782 -1.61 5.10 -3.94
N PRO A 783 -1.84 5.44 -5.23
CA PRO A 783 -1.91 4.44 -6.31
C PRO A 783 -0.64 3.59 -6.47
N HIS A 784 0.52 4.21 -6.20
CA HIS A 784 1.84 3.60 -6.41
C HIS A 784 2.30 2.67 -5.26
N ASP A 785 1.66 2.69 -4.09
CA ASP A 785 2.06 1.82 -2.95
C ASP A 785 1.67 0.34 -3.13
N PHE A 786 0.71 0.05 -4.04
CA PHE A 786 0.09 -1.28 -4.16
C PHE A 786 0.26 -1.94 -5.54
N GLY A 787 1.02 -1.35 -6.46
CA GLY A 787 1.12 -1.84 -7.85
C GLY A 787 -0.22 -1.82 -8.61
N LEU A 788 -1.21 -1.10 -8.07
CA LEU A 788 -2.62 -1.16 -8.48
C LEU A 788 -2.82 -0.77 -9.95
N GLU A 789 -1.97 0.12 -10.45
CA GLU A 789 -1.89 0.61 -11.83
C GLU A 789 -1.59 -0.52 -12.85
N ASN A 790 -0.72 -1.48 -12.50
CA ASN A 790 -0.36 -2.64 -13.34
C ASN A 790 -1.30 -3.85 -13.17
N ALA A 791 -2.05 -3.90 -12.08
CA ALA A 791 -3.14 -4.87 -11.91
C ALA A 791 -4.40 -4.41 -12.67
N LEU A 792 -4.81 -3.16 -12.51
CA LEU A 792 -6.05 -2.64 -13.07
C LEU A 792 -5.97 -2.39 -14.59
N SER A 793 -4.81 -2.05 -15.16
CA SER A 793 -4.65 -1.88 -16.62
C SER A 793 -4.88 -3.17 -17.43
N ARG A 794 -5.01 -4.33 -16.76
CA ARG A 794 -5.39 -5.63 -17.35
C ARG A 794 -6.89 -5.90 -17.31
N VAL A 795 -7.67 -5.05 -16.63
CA VAL A 795 -9.12 -5.23 -16.42
C VAL A 795 -9.91 -4.66 -17.60
N SER A 796 -10.45 -5.55 -18.43
CA SER A 796 -11.26 -5.19 -19.60
C SER A 796 -12.66 -4.66 -19.24
N GLU A 797 -13.26 -5.16 -18.16
CA GLU A 797 -14.60 -4.77 -17.69
C GLU A 797 -14.54 -4.26 -16.23
N PHE A 798 -14.81 -2.95 -16.02
CA PHE A 798 -14.74 -2.32 -14.71
C PHE A 798 -16.13 -2.00 -14.13
N PHE A 799 -16.39 -2.39 -12.88
CA PHE A 799 -17.69 -2.28 -12.22
C PHE A 799 -17.63 -1.43 -10.95
N LEU A 800 -18.36 -0.31 -10.92
CA LEU A 800 -18.59 0.52 -9.74
C LEU A 800 -20.05 0.41 -9.27
N ARG A 801 -20.26 0.00 -8.02
CA ARG A 801 -21.61 -0.21 -7.44
C ARG A 801 -21.76 0.31 -6.01
N GLU A 802 -21.54 1.61 -5.79
CA GLU A 802 -22.06 2.29 -4.59
C GLU A 802 -22.09 3.83 -4.72
N ASN A 803 -22.62 4.50 -3.68
CA ASN A 803 -22.99 5.92 -3.69
C ASN A 803 -21.78 6.88 -3.73
N ILE A 804 -21.18 7.05 -4.90
CA ILE A 804 -20.22 8.13 -5.18
C ILE A 804 -20.99 9.44 -5.42
N VAL A 805 -21.26 10.19 -4.35
CA VAL A 805 -22.10 11.42 -4.36
C VAL A 805 -21.39 12.64 -3.73
N ASP A 806 -20.05 12.65 -3.72
CA ASP A 806 -19.26 13.84 -3.37
C ASP A 806 -18.19 14.14 -4.43
N SER A 807 -17.62 15.35 -4.37
CA SER A 807 -16.63 15.82 -5.34
C SER A 807 -15.30 15.06 -5.27
N ALA A 808 -14.96 14.44 -4.14
CA ALA A 808 -13.72 13.68 -3.99
C ALA A 808 -13.82 12.32 -4.69
N GLY A 809 -14.92 11.59 -4.48
CA GLY A 809 -15.19 10.34 -5.19
C GLY A 809 -15.37 10.54 -6.70
N VAL A 810 -15.93 11.68 -7.13
CA VAL A 810 -16.03 12.04 -8.56
C VAL A 810 -14.66 12.34 -9.19
N GLN A 811 -13.72 12.98 -8.46
CA GLN A 811 -12.34 13.15 -8.92
C GLN A 811 -11.61 11.79 -9.02
N VAL A 812 -11.80 10.90 -8.04
CA VAL A 812 -11.27 9.52 -8.07
C VAL A 812 -11.74 8.76 -9.30
N ILE A 813 -12.99 8.95 -9.78
CA ILE A 813 -13.43 8.34 -11.05
C ILE A 813 -12.60 8.86 -12.25
N GLN A 814 -12.24 10.15 -12.31
CA GLN A 814 -11.42 10.65 -13.42
C GLN A 814 -10.00 10.07 -13.40
N GLU A 815 -9.38 10.03 -12.23
CA GLU A 815 -8.04 9.48 -12.02
C GLU A 815 -8.03 7.99 -12.35
N VAL A 816 -8.98 7.20 -11.83
CA VAL A 816 -9.13 5.78 -12.16
C VAL A 816 -9.36 5.56 -13.67
N LEU A 817 -10.21 6.36 -14.33
CA LEU A 817 -10.46 6.18 -15.77
C LEU A 817 -9.30 6.60 -16.67
N SER A 818 -8.41 7.51 -16.22
CA SER A 818 -7.19 7.86 -16.96
C SER A 818 -6.10 6.78 -16.85
N LEU A 819 -6.12 6.01 -15.75
CA LEU A 819 -5.19 4.90 -15.49
C LEU A 819 -5.67 3.58 -16.14
N ILE A 820 -6.87 3.10 -15.80
CA ILE A 820 -7.38 1.78 -16.22
C ILE A 820 -7.62 1.70 -17.73
N LYS A 821 -8.23 2.75 -18.31
CA LYS A 821 -8.70 2.79 -19.72
C LYS A 821 -9.53 1.54 -20.14
N PRO A 822 -10.56 1.14 -19.37
CA PRO A 822 -11.26 -0.13 -19.61
C PRO A 822 -12.08 -0.08 -20.90
N SER A 823 -12.18 -1.21 -21.62
CA SER A 823 -13.00 -1.27 -22.84
C SER A 823 -14.50 -1.22 -22.51
N LYS A 824 -14.90 -1.73 -21.34
CA LYS A 824 -16.26 -1.62 -20.80
C LYS A 824 -16.29 -1.03 -19.40
N LEU A 825 -17.23 -0.11 -19.17
CA LEU A 825 -17.44 0.53 -17.87
C LEU A 825 -18.91 0.37 -17.43
N GLU A 826 -19.13 -0.15 -16.22
CA GLU A 826 -20.41 -0.11 -15.54
C GLU A 826 -20.32 0.73 -14.27
N ILE A 827 -21.20 1.73 -14.14
CA ILE A 827 -21.44 2.48 -12.90
C ILE A 827 -22.93 2.40 -12.58
N ARG A 828 -23.30 1.90 -11.40
CA ARG A 828 -24.69 1.89 -10.92
C ARG A 828 -24.81 2.43 -9.50
N PHE A 829 -25.94 3.07 -9.20
CA PHE A 829 -26.33 3.52 -7.86
C PHE A 829 -25.37 4.53 -7.18
N GLY A 830 -24.99 5.60 -7.89
CA GLY A 830 -24.30 6.73 -7.25
C GLY A 830 -24.30 8.03 -8.06
N LEU A 831 -24.09 7.93 -9.37
CA LEU A 831 -23.88 9.09 -10.24
C LEU A 831 -25.11 10.02 -10.27
N ASP A 832 -24.88 11.33 -10.27
CA ASP A 832 -25.88 12.37 -10.49
C ASP A 832 -25.53 13.25 -11.71
N ASP A 833 -26.18 14.40 -11.87
CA ASP A 833 -25.88 15.34 -12.95
C ASP A 833 -24.44 15.90 -12.91
N PHE A 834 -23.84 16.05 -11.72
CA PHE A 834 -22.46 16.52 -11.58
C PHE A 834 -21.45 15.40 -11.91
N GLY A 835 -21.68 14.19 -11.38
CA GLY A 835 -20.89 13.02 -11.76
C GLY A 835 -20.94 12.72 -13.26
N ALA A 836 -22.10 12.91 -13.90
CA ALA A 836 -22.27 12.79 -15.34
C ALA A 836 -21.56 13.90 -16.14
N GLN A 837 -21.57 15.16 -15.66
CA GLN A 837 -20.76 16.24 -16.26
C GLN A 837 -19.27 15.90 -16.24
N VAL A 838 -18.77 15.37 -15.13
CA VAL A 838 -17.35 15.02 -14.99
C VAL A 838 -16.98 13.83 -15.88
N LEU A 839 -17.78 12.75 -15.87
CA LEU A 839 -17.59 11.60 -16.76
C LEU A 839 -17.64 11.99 -18.25
N ALA A 840 -18.46 12.98 -18.60
CA ALA A 840 -18.54 13.52 -19.95
C ALA A 840 -17.22 14.18 -20.42
N THR A 841 -16.37 14.67 -19.52
CA THR A 841 -15.04 15.18 -19.89
C THR A 841 -14.12 14.05 -20.36
N SER A 842 -14.10 12.93 -19.64
CA SER A 842 -13.37 11.72 -20.02
C SER A 842 -13.91 11.12 -21.31
N LEU A 843 -15.23 11.11 -21.51
CA LEU A 843 -15.86 10.66 -22.76
C LEU A 843 -15.48 11.51 -23.99
N LYS A 844 -15.26 12.83 -23.83
CA LYS A 844 -14.78 13.71 -24.92
C LYS A 844 -13.35 13.36 -25.38
N GLN A 845 -12.54 12.76 -24.51
CA GLN A 845 -11.14 12.36 -24.80
C GLN A 845 -10.95 10.84 -24.99
N ASN A 846 -11.97 10.04 -24.69
CA ASN A 846 -11.93 8.58 -24.74
C ASN A 846 -11.65 8.03 -26.14
N SER A 847 -10.51 7.34 -26.28
CA SER A 847 -10.09 6.62 -27.50
C SER A 847 -10.11 5.09 -27.37
N TRP A 848 -10.61 4.55 -26.24
CA TRP A 848 -10.46 3.14 -25.85
C TRP A 848 -11.79 2.41 -25.54
N MET A 849 -12.69 3.03 -24.78
CA MET A 849 -13.92 2.42 -24.26
C MET A 849 -15.00 2.34 -25.35
N THR A 850 -15.55 1.14 -25.53
CA THR A 850 -16.60 0.80 -26.50
C THR A 850 -17.98 0.66 -25.84
N GLU A 851 -18.06 0.19 -24.60
CA GLU A 851 -19.33 -0.02 -23.89
C GLU A 851 -19.41 0.78 -22.58
N LEU A 852 -20.51 1.50 -22.37
CA LEU A 852 -20.76 2.29 -21.16
C LEU A 852 -22.16 2.02 -20.61
N ASN A 853 -22.23 1.51 -19.37
CA ASN A 853 -23.46 1.24 -18.64
C ASN A 853 -23.58 2.13 -17.40
N LEU A 854 -24.46 3.13 -17.49
CA LEU A 854 -24.81 4.07 -16.42
C LEU A 854 -26.21 3.82 -15.86
N ARG A 855 -26.70 2.58 -15.94
CA ARG A 855 -28.03 2.20 -15.46
C ARG A 855 -28.24 2.49 -13.97
N SER A 856 -29.46 2.92 -13.61
CA SER A 856 -29.90 3.11 -12.21
C SER A 856 -29.08 4.15 -11.45
N ASN A 857 -28.83 5.29 -12.09
CA ASN A 857 -28.20 6.48 -11.51
C ASN A 857 -29.17 7.67 -11.50
N LYS A 858 -28.87 8.71 -10.73
CA LYS A 858 -29.66 9.95 -10.61
C LYS A 858 -29.30 10.98 -11.69
N ILE A 859 -28.98 10.51 -12.90
CA ILE A 859 -28.65 11.36 -14.05
C ILE A 859 -29.94 12.00 -14.55
N GLY A 860 -30.05 13.31 -14.42
CA GLY A 860 -31.16 14.14 -14.87
C GLY A 860 -30.88 14.76 -16.26
N PRO A 861 -31.62 15.84 -16.62
CA PRO A 861 -31.45 16.51 -17.90
C PRO A 861 -30.05 17.12 -18.11
N ILE A 862 -29.39 17.57 -17.04
CA ILE A 862 -28.13 18.34 -17.14
C ILE A 862 -26.95 17.40 -17.41
N GLY A 863 -26.87 16.27 -16.72
CA GLY A 863 -25.89 15.21 -16.97
C GLY A 863 -26.13 14.54 -18.32
N ALA A 864 -27.39 14.37 -18.72
CA ALA A 864 -27.74 13.90 -20.06
C ALA A 864 -27.28 14.86 -21.16
N GLN A 865 -27.37 16.19 -20.95
CA GLN A 865 -26.78 17.15 -21.87
C GLN A 865 -25.26 17.01 -21.97
N ALA A 866 -24.56 16.88 -20.84
CA ALA A 866 -23.11 16.74 -20.85
C ALA A 866 -22.66 15.47 -21.59
N ILE A 867 -23.33 14.34 -21.35
CA ILE A 867 -23.09 13.07 -22.06
C ILE A 867 -23.41 13.24 -23.57
N ALA A 868 -24.50 13.92 -23.94
CA ALA A 868 -24.82 14.20 -25.34
C ALA A 868 -23.74 15.03 -26.05
N GLU A 869 -23.23 16.10 -25.41
CA GLU A 869 -22.11 16.89 -25.94
C GLU A 869 -20.81 16.07 -26.07
N ALA A 870 -20.62 15.03 -25.24
CA ALA A 870 -19.48 14.14 -25.34
C ALA A 870 -19.62 13.16 -26.50
N LEU A 871 -20.81 12.59 -26.72
CA LEU A 871 -21.11 11.71 -27.85
C LEU A 871 -20.92 12.40 -29.21
N MET A 872 -21.12 13.72 -29.30
CA MET A 872 -20.83 14.50 -30.53
C MET A 872 -19.34 14.51 -30.91
N GLN A 873 -18.43 14.19 -29.99
CA GLN A 873 -16.98 14.20 -30.19
C GLN A 873 -16.37 12.78 -30.09
N ASN A 874 -17.01 11.87 -29.36
CA ASN A 874 -16.52 10.52 -29.19
C ASN A 874 -16.69 9.67 -30.46
N ALA A 875 -15.62 9.00 -30.89
CA ALA A 875 -15.57 8.17 -32.10
C ALA A 875 -15.28 6.68 -31.82
N LYS A 876 -15.56 6.20 -30.60
CA LYS A 876 -15.22 4.84 -30.14
C LYS A 876 -16.35 4.11 -29.40
N LEU A 877 -17.22 4.83 -28.71
CA LEU A 877 -18.34 4.24 -27.99
C LEU A 877 -19.38 3.70 -28.98
N THR A 878 -19.71 2.42 -28.83
CA THR A 878 -20.70 1.69 -29.65
C THR A 878 -21.95 1.31 -28.86
N ILE A 879 -21.84 1.12 -27.53
CA ILE A 879 -22.97 0.78 -26.66
C ILE A 879 -23.07 1.79 -25.51
N LEU A 880 -24.26 2.38 -25.33
CA LEU A 880 -24.59 3.25 -24.19
C LEU A 880 -25.90 2.81 -23.54
N ASN A 881 -25.86 2.55 -22.25
CA ASN A 881 -27.04 2.26 -21.43
C ASN A 881 -27.22 3.32 -20.34
N LEU A 882 -28.33 4.05 -20.39
CA LEU A 882 -28.75 5.07 -19.42
C LEU A 882 -30.06 4.68 -18.73
N SER A 883 -30.47 3.41 -18.76
CA SER A 883 -31.78 3.00 -18.24
C SER A 883 -31.99 3.24 -16.74
N SER A 884 -33.25 3.38 -16.31
CA SER A 884 -33.65 3.67 -14.93
C SER A 884 -32.99 4.96 -14.37
N THR A 885 -32.91 6.01 -15.19
CA THR A 885 -32.40 7.36 -14.82
C THR A 885 -33.50 8.42 -14.95
N GLN A 886 -33.18 9.72 -14.93
CA GLN A 886 -34.14 10.83 -14.79
C GLN A 886 -34.04 11.87 -15.92
N LEU A 887 -33.63 11.45 -17.14
CA LEU A 887 -33.45 12.32 -18.32
C LEU A 887 -34.63 13.28 -18.58
N GLY A 888 -35.85 12.76 -18.54
CA GLY A 888 -37.04 13.48 -18.98
C GLY A 888 -36.99 13.90 -20.46
N ASP A 889 -37.97 14.72 -20.85
CA ASP A 889 -38.07 15.25 -22.22
C ASP A 889 -36.84 16.09 -22.64
N ALA A 890 -36.27 16.87 -21.71
CA ALA A 890 -35.11 17.72 -21.98
C ALA A 890 -33.81 16.92 -22.18
N GLY A 891 -33.59 15.86 -21.39
CA GLY A 891 -32.46 14.94 -21.62
C GLY A 891 -32.61 14.18 -22.93
N ALA A 892 -33.84 13.77 -23.29
CA ALA A 892 -34.14 13.16 -24.58
C ALA A 892 -33.87 14.11 -25.77
N GLU A 893 -34.19 15.41 -25.65
CA GLU A 893 -33.85 16.42 -26.66
C GLU A 893 -32.33 16.61 -26.81
N ALA A 894 -31.57 16.55 -25.71
CA ALA A 894 -30.11 16.63 -25.78
C ALA A 894 -29.50 15.40 -26.48
N ILE A 895 -29.91 14.19 -26.09
CA ILE A 895 -29.46 12.94 -26.74
C ILE A 895 -29.85 12.92 -28.23
N SER A 896 -31.02 13.44 -28.61
CA SER A 896 -31.41 13.62 -30.02
C SER A 896 -30.39 14.45 -30.82
N LYS A 897 -29.91 15.57 -30.27
CA LYS A 897 -28.90 16.41 -30.92
C LYS A 897 -27.59 15.65 -31.13
N ALA A 898 -27.19 14.80 -30.18
CA ALA A 898 -26.02 13.94 -30.34
C ALA A 898 -26.21 12.88 -31.44
N LEU A 899 -27.38 12.24 -31.50
CA LEU A 899 -27.70 11.22 -32.52
C LEU A 899 -27.69 11.76 -33.97
N ARG A 900 -27.81 13.08 -34.19
CA ARG A 900 -27.63 13.68 -35.54
C ARG A 900 -26.18 13.66 -36.04
N VAL A 901 -25.22 13.55 -35.13
CA VAL A 901 -23.77 13.74 -35.40
C VAL A 901 -22.99 12.45 -35.14
N ASN A 902 -23.29 11.75 -34.04
CA ASN A 902 -22.62 10.50 -33.71
C ASN A 902 -23.13 9.35 -34.59
N THR A 903 -22.22 8.72 -35.32
CA THR A 903 -22.47 7.54 -36.17
C THR A 903 -21.82 6.26 -35.66
N THR A 904 -21.15 6.29 -34.50
CA THR A 904 -20.46 5.13 -33.91
C THR A 904 -21.34 4.32 -32.96
N LEU A 905 -22.31 4.97 -32.33
CA LEU A 905 -23.21 4.35 -31.37
C LEU A 905 -24.21 3.43 -32.09
N THR A 906 -24.03 2.11 -31.95
CA THR A 906 -24.89 1.10 -32.55
C THR A 906 -26.03 0.69 -31.63
N THR A 907 -25.85 0.81 -30.31
CA THR A 907 -26.85 0.43 -29.30
C THR A 907 -27.04 1.53 -28.26
N LEU A 908 -28.29 1.95 -28.07
CA LEU A 908 -28.70 2.92 -27.07
C LEU A 908 -29.87 2.39 -26.24
N ASN A 909 -29.76 2.47 -24.91
CA ASN A 909 -30.83 2.07 -24.00
C ASN A 909 -31.23 3.25 -23.08
N LEU A 910 -32.47 3.72 -23.25
CA LEU A 910 -33.14 4.77 -22.50
C LEU A 910 -34.43 4.24 -21.82
N CYS A 911 -34.47 2.95 -21.45
CA CYS A 911 -35.61 2.39 -20.73
C CYS A 911 -35.81 3.04 -19.36
N GLU A 912 -37.05 3.34 -18.96
CA GLU A 912 -37.36 3.83 -17.60
C GLU A 912 -36.66 5.18 -17.26
N CYS A 913 -36.60 6.11 -18.23
CA CYS A 913 -35.88 7.39 -18.15
C CYS A 913 -36.80 8.63 -18.03
N TRP A 914 -38.08 8.42 -17.70
CA TRP A 914 -39.15 9.44 -17.58
C TRP A 914 -39.41 10.25 -18.87
N ILE A 915 -39.15 9.66 -20.03
CA ILE A 915 -39.33 10.31 -21.34
C ILE A 915 -40.83 10.34 -21.70
N GLY A 916 -41.36 11.53 -22.00
CA GLY A 916 -42.74 11.72 -22.43
C GLY A 916 -42.89 11.72 -23.95
N SER A 917 -44.08 12.09 -24.42
CA SER A 917 -44.35 12.26 -25.85
C SER A 917 -43.49 13.35 -26.51
N THR A 918 -43.14 14.43 -25.78
CA THR A 918 -42.26 15.50 -26.28
C THR A 918 -40.83 15.01 -26.52
N GLY A 919 -40.25 14.29 -25.56
CA GLY A 919 -38.91 13.71 -25.67
C GLY A 919 -38.84 12.64 -26.75
N ALA A 920 -39.90 11.83 -26.91
CA ALA A 920 -40.01 10.90 -28.03
C ALA A 920 -40.05 11.61 -29.39
N MET A 921 -40.83 12.68 -29.54
CA MET A 921 -40.82 13.53 -30.74
C MET A 921 -39.45 14.14 -31.01
N ALA A 922 -38.72 14.55 -29.96
CA ALA A 922 -37.36 15.06 -30.11
C ALA A 922 -36.39 13.97 -30.60
N LEU A 923 -36.37 12.78 -29.97
CA LEU A 923 -35.53 11.63 -30.35
C LEU A 923 -35.76 11.18 -31.80
N VAL A 924 -37.01 11.16 -32.24
CA VAL A 924 -37.44 10.87 -33.61
C VAL A 924 -36.73 11.75 -34.65
N GLU A 925 -36.56 13.04 -34.37
CA GLU A 925 -35.89 13.95 -35.29
C GLU A 925 -34.37 13.73 -35.36
N GLY A 926 -33.77 13.06 -34.37
CA GLY A 926 -32.39 12.57 -34.43
C GLY A 926 -32.29 11.25 -35.20
N LEU A 927 -33.18 10.28 -34.94
CA LEU A 927 -33.22 8.97 -35.61
C LEU A 927 -33.40 9.05 -37.14
N LYS A 928 -34.08 10.08 -37.64
CA LYS A 928 -34.22 10.34 -39.09
C LYS A 928 -32.90 10.69 -39.79
N GLN A 929 -31.88 11.12 -39.05
CA GLN A 929 -30.57 11.52 -39.56
C GLN A 929 -29.44 10.59 -39.12
N ASN A 930 -29.65 9.81 -38.07
CA ASN A 930 -28.68 8.84 -37.59
C ASN A 930 -28.54 7.65 -38.56
N VAL A 931 -27.29 7.24 -38.83
CA VAL A 931 -26.95 6.11 -39.71
C VAL A 931 -26.09 5.02 -39.03
N GLY A 932 -25.91 5.09 -37.70
CA GLY A 932 -25.11 4.12 -36.93
C GLY A 932 -25.94 3.22 -36.02
N LEU A 933 -27.05 3.73 -35.49
CA LEU A 933 -27.87 3.06 -34.50
C LEU A 933 -28.67 1.91 -35.12
N THR A 934 -28.48 0.71 -34.59
CA THR A 934 -29.16 -0.52 -34.99
C THR A 934 -30.12 -1.04 -33.91
N SER A 935 -29.86 -0.74 -32.64
CA SER A 935 -30.69 -1.18 -31.50
C SER A 935 -31.04 -0.02 -30.58
N PHE A 936 -32.35 0.24 -30.39
CA PHE A 936 -32.83 1.31 -29.53
C PHE A 936 -33.91 0.82 -28.56
N TYR A 937 -33.66 1.00 -27.26
CA TYR A 937 -34.56 0.56 -26.19
C TYR A 937 -35.14 1.76 -25.46
N LEU A 938 -36.48 1.85 -25.42
CA LEU A 938 -37.27 2.96 -24.89
C LEU A 938 -38.41 2.49 -23.97
N SER A 939 -38.45 1.22 -23.57
CA SER A 939 -39.54 0.70 -22.75
C SER A 939 -39.63 1.32 -21.35
N ARG A 940 -40.81 1.26 -20.72
CA ARG A 940 -41.09 1.82 -19.38
C ARG A 940 -41.02 3.35 -19.29
N ASN A 941 -41.32 4.05 -20.38
CA ASN A 941 -41.42 5.51 -20.43
C ASN A 941 -42.91 5.93 -20.56
N SER A 942 -43.19 7.19 -20.91
CA SER A 942 -44.54 7.76 -21.03
C SER A 942 -44.78 8.36 -22.42
N ILE A 943 -44.37 7.63 -23.46
CA ILE A 943 -44.32 8.07 -24.86
C ILE A 943 -45.72 8.34 -25.44
N GLY A 944 -46.71 7.50 -25.12
CA GLY A 944 -48.10 7.63 -25.56
C GLY A 944 -48.32 7.54 -27.07
N ASP A 945 -49.58 7.62 -27.50
CA ASP A 945 -49.96 7.56 -28.93
C ASP A 945 -49.32 8.68 -29.77
N SER A 946 -49.17 9.89 -29.23
CA SER A 946 -48.53 11.00 -29.93
C SER A 946 -47.04 10.73 -30.21
N GLY A 947 -46.33 10.16 -29.24
CA GLY A 947 -44.94 9.74 -29.42
C GLY A 947 -44.80 8.50 -30.29
N ALA A 948 -45.75 7.55 -30.23
CA ALA A 948 -45.80 6.38 -31.10
C ALA A 948 -46.01 6.77 -32.58
N ASN A 949 -46.92 7.72 -32.86
CA ASN A 949 -47.12 8.28 -34.20
C ASN A 949 -45.86 9.03 -34.72
N ALA A 950 -45.10 9.69 -33.85
CA ALA A 950 -43.81 10.26 -34.23
C ALA A 950 -42.76 9.16 -34.52
N MET A 951 -42.72 8.10 -33.71
CA MET A 951 -41.81 6.97 -33.91
C MET A 951 -42.13 6.20 -35.20
N ALA A 952 -43.41 6.04 -35.55
CA ALA A 952 -43.86 5.54 -36.84
C ALA A 952 -43.29 6.37 -38.01
N ALA A 953 -43.31 7.70 -37.91
CA ALA A 953 -42.72 8.57 -38.92
C ALA A 953 -41.20 8.36 -39.07
N ALA A 954 -40.45 8.11 -37.98
CA ALA A 954 -39.03 7.73 -38.05
C ALA A 954 -38.83 6.34 -38.68
N ILE A 955 -39.57 5.32 -38.22
CA ILE A 955 -39.47 3.93 -38.71
C ILE A 955 -39.73 3.87 -40.22
N SER A 956 -40.68 4.66 -40.74
CA SER A 956 -40.99 4.71 -42.18
C SER A 956 -39.88 5.33 -43.06
N GLN A 957 -38.81 5.87 -42.47
CA GLN A 957 -37.72 6.57 -43.16
C GLN A 957 -36.32 6.05 -42.79
N ASN A 958 -36.10 5.60 -41.56
CA ASN A 958 -34.81 5.08 -41.09
C ASN A 958 -34.53 3.69 -41.68
N THR A 959 -33.28 3.47 -42.10
CA THR A 959 -32.80 2.26 -42.80
C THR A 959 -31.72 1.49 -42.04
N THR A 960 -31.48 1.81 -40.77
CA THR A 960 -30.39 1.23 -39.96
C THR A 960 -30.88 0.51 -38.71
N LEU A 961 -32.00 0.94 -38.15
CA LEU A 961 -32.60 0.37 -36.96
C LEU A 961 -33.16 -1.03 -37.27
N THR A 962 -32.64 -2.04 -36.56
CA THR A 962 -33.06 -3.45 -36.64
C THR A 962 -33.84 -3.88 -35.40
N THR A 963 -33.62 -3.24 -34.24
CA THR A 963 -34.29 -3.56 -32.98
C THR A 963 -34.84 -2.31 -32.31
N LEU A 964 -36.13 -2.33 -31.95
CA LEU A 964 -36.83 -1.25 -31.25
C LEU A 964 -37.73 -1.82 -30.13
N ASP A 965 -37.52 -1.37 -28.89
CA ASP A 965 -38.40 -1.69 -27.76
C ASP A 965 -39.15 -0.46 -27.25
N LEU A 966 -40.47 -0.50 -27.40
CA LEU A 966 -41.46 0.48 -26.98
C LEU A 966 -42.44 -0.12 -25.94
N GLY A 967 -42.14 -1.26 -25.32
CA GLY A 967 -43.01 -1.83 -24.28
C GLY A 967 -43.26 -0.90 -23.08
N LYS A 968 -44.41 -1.02 -22.42
CA LYS A 968 -44.82 -0.19 -21.27
C LYS A 968 -44.60 1.31 -21.48
N ASN A 969 -45.34 1.87 -22.44
CA ASN A 969 -45.26 3.27 -22.86
C ASN A 969 -46.60 3.99 -22.97
N HIS A 970 -47.70 3.39 -22.49
CA HIS A 970 -49.06 3.92 -22.60
C HIS A 970 -49.50 4.14 -24.06
N ILE A 971 -49.08 3.25 -24.97
CA ILE A 971 -49.48 3.25 -26.39
C ILE A 971 -50.81 2.50 -26.52
N GLY A 972 -51.84 3.16 -27.05
CA GLY A 972 -53.15 2.59 -27.32
C GLY A 972 -53.33 2.24 -28.81
N ASP A 973 -54.58 2.01 -29.20
CA ASP A 973 -54.93 1.57 -30.55
C ASP A 973 -54.55 2.58 -31.65
N ALA A 974 -54.56 3.89 -31.37
CA ALA A 974 -54.21 4.90 -32.37
C ALA A 974 -52.69 5.01 -32.61
N GLY A 975 -51.87 4.80 -31.59
CA GLY A 975 -50.42 4.66 -31.76
C GLY A 975 -50.06 3.35 -32.46
N ALA A 976 -50.79 2.27 -32.14
CA ALA A 976 -50.65 0.97 -32.80
C ALA A 976 -50.96 1.03 -34.30
N GLU A 977 -52.05 1.70 -34.70
CA GLU A 977 -52.42 1.89 -36.12
C GLU A 977 -51.28 2.56 -36.91
N ARG A 978 -50.66 3.61 -36.35
CA ARG A 978 -49.56 4.32 -37.02
C ARG A 978 -48.27 3.53 -37.07
N LEU A 979 -47.94 2.77 -36.03
CA LEU A 979 -46.80 1.84 -36.06
C LEU A 979 -47.02 0.74 -37.10
N ALA A 980 -48.24 0.23 -37.26
CA ALA A 980 -48.59 -0.73 -38.31
C ALA A 980 -48.46 -0.13 -39.72
N GLU A 981 -48.94 1.10 -39.97
CA GLU A 981 -48.75 1.81 -41.25
C GLU A 981 -47.27 2.00 -41.61
N ALA A 982 -46.42 2.28 -40.62
CA ALA A 982 -44.97 2.42 -40.81
C ALA A 982 -44.28 1.06 -41.07
N LEU A 983 -44.70 0.00 -40.37
CA LEU A 983 -44.21 -1.35 -40.62
C LEU A 983 -44.50 -1.84 -42.03
N LEU A 984 -45.61 -1.45 -42.66
CA LEU A 984 -45.89 -1.80 -44.06
C LEU A 984 -44.90 -1.15 -45.06
N ARG A 985 -44.05 -0.21 -44.62
CA ARG A 985 -43.08 0.52 -45.45
C ARG A 985 -41.62 0.24 -45.08
N ASN A 986 -41.34 -0.08 -43.80
CA ASN A 986 -39.99 -0.34 -43.34
C ASN A 986 -39.52 -1.77 -43.66
N THR A 987 -38.30 -1.89 -44.17
CA THR A 987 -37.67 -3.14 -44.64
C THR A 987 -36.42 -3.54 -43.83
N THR A 988 -36.19 -2.92 -42.66
CA THR A 988 -34.93 -3.05 -41.90
C THR A 988 -35.13 -3.44 -40.44
N LEU A 989 -36.28 -3.11 -39.85
CA LEU A 989 -36.63 -3.40 -38.47
C LEU A 989 -37.03 -4.88 -38.34
N LYS A 990 -36.17 -5.65 -37.67
CA LYS A 990 -36.31 -7.09 -37.42
C LYS A 990 -37.02 -7.42 -36.12
N VAL A 991 -36.91 -6.56 -35.11
CA VAL A 991 -37.52 -6.77 -33.80
C VAL A 991 -38.27 -5.51 -33.39
N LEU A 992 -39.59 -5.62 -33.25
CA LEU A 992 -40.42 -4.61 -32.60
C LEU A 992 -41.04 -5.18 -31.33
N SER A 993 -40.89 -4.47 -30.23
CA SER A 993 -41.37 -4.89 -28.93
C SER A 993 -42.32 -3.84 -28.34
N LEU A 994 -43.55 -4.25 -28.01
CA LEU A 994 -44.66 -3.39 -27.58
C LEU A 994 -45.43 -3.99 -26.38
N TRP A 995 -44.79 -4.90 -25.62
CA TRP A 995 -45.38 -5.54 -24.44
C TRP A 995 -45.91 -4.55 -23.39
N TYR A 996 -46.95 -4.92 -22.63
CA TYR A 996 -47.51 -4.12 -21.52
C TYR A 996 -47.91 -2.68 -21.93
N ASN A 997 -48.47 -2.51 -23.13
CA ASN A 997 -49.07 -1.26 -23.56
C ASN A 997 -50.62 -1.33 -23.44
N GLU A 998 -51.29 -0.24 -23.80
CA GLU A 998 -52.73 -0.02 -23.59
C GLU A 998 -53.58 -0.39 -24.83
N MET A 999 -53.04 -1.25 -25.70
CA MET A 999 -53.70 -1.69 -26.94
C MET A 999 -54.84 -2.68 -26.64
N SER A 1000 -56.01 -2.41 -27.20
CA SER A 1000 -57.14 -3.35 -27.18
C SER A 1000 -56.91 -4.48 -28.21
N GLU A 1001 -57.85 -5.44 -28.28
CA GLU A 1001 -57.83 -6.44 -29.36
C GLU A 1001 -57.86 -5.82 -30.77
N ALA A 1002 -58.29 -4.56 -30.93
CA ALA A 1002 -58.30 -3.88 -32.23
C ALA A 1002 -56.88 -3.48 -32.64
N GLY A 1003 -56.16 -2.71 -31.83
CA GLY A 1003 -54.76 -2.32 -32.10
C GLY A 1003 -53.84 -3.53 -32.21
N GLN A 1004 -54.02 -4.54 -31.35
CA GLN A 1004 -53.27 -5.79 -31.42
C GLN A 1004 -53.50 -6.55 -32.75
N ARG A 1005 -54.75 -6.59 -33.26
CA ARG A 1005 -55.06 -7.17 -34.59
C ARG A 1005 -54.44 -6.39 -35.74
N VAL A 1006 -54.45 -5.06 -35.68
CA VAL A 1006 -53.85 -4.19 -36.71
C VAL A 1006 -52.33 -4.39 -36.77
N MET A 1007 -51.65 -4.45 -35.61
CA MET A 1007 -50.22 -4.77 -35.53
C MET A 1007 -49.89 -6.18 -36.05
N ALA A 1008 -50.71 -7.19 -35.72
CA ALA A 1008 -50.54 -8.55 -36.21
C ALA A 1008 -50.74 -8.65 -37.75
N ALA A 1009 -51.71 -7.91 -38.30
CA ALA A 1009 -51.95 -7.85 -39.74
C ALA A 1009 -50.79 -7.18 -40.50
N ALA A 1010 -50.17 -6.14 -39.93
CA ALA A 1010 -48.94 -5.56 -40.49
C ALA A 1010 -47.74 -6.52 -40.39
N ARG A 1011 -47.57 -7.24 -39.27
CA ARG A 1011 -46.52 -8.27 -39.13
C ARG A 1011 -46.65 -9.40 -40.15
N SER A 1012 -47.86 -9.78 -40.57
CA SER A 1012 -48.05 -10.78 -41.63
C SER A 1012 -47.73 -10.30 -43.05
N GLN A 1013 -47.64 -8.98 -43.25
CA GLN A 1013 -47.35 -8.35 -44.55
C GLN A 1013 -45.91 -7.82 -44.65
N ASN A 1014 -45.27 -7.47 -43.52
CA ASN A 1014 -43.85 -7.16 -43.46
C ASN A 1014 -43.01 -8.46 -43.41
N SER A 1015 -42.13 -8.62 -44.40
CA SER A 1015 -41.24 -9.78 -44.57
C SER A 1015 -39.83 -9.60 -43.97
N ALA A 1016 -39.48 -8.40 -43.49
CA ALA A 1016 -38.21 -8.07 -42.85
C ALA A 1016 -38.28 -8.09 -41.30
N LEU A 1017 -39.47 -7.91 -40.74
CA LEU A 1017 -39.73 -8.02 -39.32
C LEU A 1017 -39.72 -9.49 -38.92
N ASP A 1018 -38.72 -9.95 -38.17
CA ASP A 1018 -38.62 -11.32 -37.65
C ASP A 1018 -39.56 -11.50 -36.44
N SER A 1019 -39.52 -10.58 -35.47
CA SER A 1019 -40.21 -10.68 -34.18
C SER A 1019 -41.09 -9.46 -33.89
N LEU A 1020 -42.32 -9.72 -33.45
CA LEU A 1020 -43.25 -8.72 -32.91
C LEU A 1020 -43.77 -9.20 -31.55
N ASN A 1021 -43.44 -8.48 -30.48
CA ASN A 1021 -43.92 -8.79 -29.13
C ASN A 1021 -45.10 -7.90 -28.72
N LEU A 1022 -46.28 -8.49 -28.54
CA LEU A 1022 -47.52 -7.83 -28.08
C LEU A 1022 -47.98 -8.32 -26.68
N SER A 1023 -47.16 -9.06 -25.93
CA SER A 1023 -47.59 -9.68 -24.66
C SER A 1023 -48.07 -8.66 -23.60
N GLU A 1024 -48.93 -9.10 -22.68
CA GLU A 1024 -49.45 -8.30 -21.57
C GLU A 1024 -50.16 -6.98 -21.96
N ASN A 1025 -50.59 -6.82 -23.21
CA ASN A 1025 -51.39 -5.67 -23.63
C ASN A 1025 -52.84 -5.82 -23.17
N GLN A 1026 -53.36 -4.82 -22.47
CA GLN A 1026 -54.73 -4.76 -21.98
C GLN A 1026 -55.28 -3.34 -22.20
N PRO A 1027 -56.57 -3.16 -22.53
CA PRO A 1027 -57.17 -1.84 -22.61
C PRO A 1027 -57.17 -1.14 -21.23
N PRO A 1028 -57.17 0.20 -21.18
CA PRO A 1028 -57.34 0.94 -19.93
C PRO A 1028 -58.72 0.64 -19.33
N ASN A 1029 -58.76 0.56 -18.00
CA ASN A 1029 -59.85 0.00 -17.19
C ASN A 1029 -60.64 1.10 -16.46
#